data_AF-A0A8H2WEZ8-F1
#
_entry.id   AF-A0A8H2WEZ8-F1
#
_cell.length_a   1.000
_cell.length_b   1.000
_cell.length_c   1.000
_cell.angle_alpha   90.00
_cell.angle_beta   90.00
_cell.angle_gamma   90.00
#
_symmetry.space_group_name_H-M   'P 1'
#
loop_
_entity.id
_entity.type
_entity.pdbx_description
1 polymer ?
#
loop_
_entity_poly.entity_id
_entity_poly.type
_entity_poly.pdbx_seq_one_letter_code
_entity_poly.pdbx_strand_id
1 'polypeptide(L)'
;MNYSGQALNSLTPSQILFLESLPKAELHAHLNGSIPVSCLEQLAKNYQPRGSIGSTEVTTSIQNLANGVQLNEINDFFKLFPAIYALTSDVHSLGIATRAVLNEFLKPRPSSSGIEGAPAVPQCNYLELRSTPRATAQMTRLEYVQAVLDEVEKFPTDRAAFILSVDRRMSRADADEVVDIAIQMKNEGRRVVGVDLCGDPLANDITVFGPPLARAREAGLGLTLHIAETAQNSSEDTKSLLDLLPAGSKGRLGHATFLEPDTQLIVLNKKLPVEICLSSNLLAKTVSTIDVHHVRDYMTIGHPLAISTDDILPFKTSLLAEYALLMAPAPLGLGLEEDEVRKIATGGTPEPVPQEPITQKPTPNGQFTRRIVAIGDLHGDLVNMKKVLSMAGVTNQAGNWSGDVDFFVQTGDMIDRGDDTLEMYALMDRLREQALHAGGQVLSHLGNHEVMNAIGDWRYVYPSEIATFGTVSDRQRMISSGWVGKSWQSNYTITSRLPLHPSLGPPNTDFNPKASPNPLSHAALSFVHGGLSPTFSNLTPYPSAINALGRSLLKRLQDRTQPPPHPPNPYPGLPDGTTHAEHELYGADGPLWYRGWATEPDSFVCPAVEGVLAKTGVRRLIMGHTPDFEHQVSRCDGKIIIIDTGISKAYGGVLSALSITYTLTPHAPSRFLAASNELCSPYAY
;
A
#
# COMPACT_ATOMS: atom_id res chain seq x y z
N MET A 1 -18.35 1.30 23.85
CA MET A 1 -18.31 -0.16 23.58
C MET A 1 -16.84 -0.57 23.65
N ASN A 2 -16.47 -1.70 24.24
CA ASN A 2 -15.06 -2.16 24.25
C ASN A 2 -14.89 -3.25 23.19
N TYR A 3 -14.48 -2.88 21.98
CA TYR A 3 -14.36 -3.80 20.84
C TYR A 3 -13.29 -4.87 21.08
N SER A 4 -12.07 -4.46 21.43
CA SER A 4 -10.95 -5.36 21.67
C SER A 4 -11.17 -6.27 22.88
N GLY A 5 -11.83 -5.77 23.93
CA GLY A 5 -12.22 -6.60 25.08
C GLY A 5 -13.21 -7.71 24.71
N GLN A 6 -14.17 -7.45 23.81
CA GLN A 6 -15.08 -8.48 23.30
C GLN A 6 -14.34 -9.51 22.45
N ALA A 7 -13.42 -9.06 21.59
CA ALA A 7 -12.57 -9.93 20.79
C ALA A 7 -11.71 -10.85 21.69
N LEU A 8 -11.02 -10.28 22.69
CA LEU A 8 -10.22 -11.05 23.64
C LEU A 8 -11.03 -12.09 24.40
N ASN A 9 -12.23 -11.73 24.88
CA ASN A 9 -13.12 -12.65 25.58
C ASN A 9 -13.68 -13.77 24.69
N SER A 10 -13.64 -13.62 23.37
CA SER A 10 -14.08 -14.64 22.42
C SER A 10 -13.02 -15.71 22.14
N LEU A 11 -11.75 -15.46 22.52
CA LEU A 11 -10.65 -16.37 22.29
C LEU A 11 -10.63 -17.52 23.29
N THR A 12 -10.15 -18.67 22.83
CA THR A 12 -9.87 -19.82 23.70
C THR A 12 -8.65 -19.56 24.60
N PRO A 13 -8.52 -20.26 25.74
CA PRO A 13 -7.34 -20.18 26.59
C PRO A 13 -6.00 -20.40 25.84
N SER A 14 -5.97 -21.34 24.89
CA SER A 14 -4.78 -21.62 24.08
C SER A 14 -4.43 -20.48 23.13
N GLN A 15 -5.43 -19.84 22.51
CA GLN A 15 -5.22 -18.67 21.65
C GLN A 15 -4.69 -17.48 22.47
N ILE A 16 -5.20 -17.27 23.68
CA ILE A 16 -4.68 -16.22 24.58
C ILE A 16 -3.21 -16.49 24.93
N LEU A 17 -2.86 -17.73 25.30
CA LEU A 17 -1.45 -18.11 25.54
C LEU A 17 -0.57 -17.92 24.31
N PHE A 18 -1.07 -18.28 23.13
CA PHE A 18 -0.38 -18.04 21.87
C PHE A 18 -0.07 -16.54 21.71
N LEU A 19 -1.07 -15.66 21.84
CA LEU A 19 -0.88 -14.22 21.72
C LEU A 19 0.10 -13.66 22.76
N GLU A 20 0.02 -14.14 24.01
CA GLU A 20 0.94 -13.82 25.09
C GLU A 20 2.38 -14.25 24.80
N SER A 21 2.57 -15.37 24.10
CA SER A 21 3.90 -15.89 23.72
C SER A 21 4.59 -15.09 22.62
N LEU A 22 3.84 -14.29 21.84
CA LEU A 22 4.39 -13.54 20.73
C LEU A 22 5.32 -12.42 21.21
N PRO A 23 6.51 -12.24 20.62
CA PRO A 23 7.31 -11.06 20.85
C PRO A 23 6.62 -9.87 20.19
N LYS A 24 6.22 -8.87 20.98
CA LYS A 24 5.48 -7.70 20.50
C LYS A 24 6.23 -6.42 20.80
N ALA A 25 6.25 -5.49 19.85
CA ALA A 25 6.70 -4.12 20.08
C ALA A 25 5.49 -3.18 20.14
N GLU A 26 5.48 -2.27 21.11
CA GLU A 26 4.54 -1.16 21.17
C GLU A 26 5.23 0.07 20.60
N LEU A 27 4.81 0.50 19.41
CA LEU A 27 5.46 1.59 18.68
C LEU A 27 4.64 2.87 18.69
N HIS A 28 3.39 2.84 19.17
CA HIS A 28 2.48 3.97 19.21
C HIS A 28 1.64 3.93 20.50
N ALA A 29 2.24 4.40 21.60
CA ALA A 29 1.54 4.58 22.87
C ALA A 29 1.82 5.96 23.47
N HIS A 30 0.78 6.78 23.61
CA HIS A 30 0.90 8.11 24.22
C HIS A 30 0.87 8.01 25.73
N LEU A 31 1.84 8.64 26.40
CA LEU A 31 1.99 8.58 27.86
C LEU A 31 0.70 9.01 28.58
N ASN A 32 0.19 10.19 28.25
CA ASN A 32 -0.93 10.77 28.98
C ASN A 32 -2.24 9.99 28.78
N GLY A 33 -2.49 9.37 27.63
CA GLY A 33 -3.67 8.52 27.44
C GLY A 33 -3.39 7.03 27.70
N SER A 34 -2.24 6.70 28.27
CA SER A 34 -1.94 5.35 28.75
C SER A 34 -1.86 5.22 30.27
N ILE A 35 -2.10 6.30 31.02
CA ILE A 35 -2.00 6.28 32.49
C ILE A 35 -3.09 5.36 33.07
N PRO A 36 -2.74 4.33 33.86
CA PRO A 36 -3.73 3.47 34.50
C PRO A 36 -4.69 4.27 35.39
N VAL A 37 -5.97 3.93 35.38
CA VAL A 37 -7.02 4.59 36.19
C VAL A 37 -6.62 4.65 37.67
N SER A 38 -6.09 3.56 38.22
CA SER A 38 -5.64 3.50 39.61
C SER A 38 -4.52 4.50 39.94
N CYS A 39 -3.65 4.80 38.98
CA CYS A 39 -2.63 5.82 39.13
C CYS A 39 -3.25 7.23 39.12
N LEU A 40 -4.23 7.49 38.23
CA LEU A 40 -4.95 8.76 38.23
C LEU A 40 -5.71 8.98 39.54
N GLU A 41 -6.38 7.96 40.07
CA GLU A 41 -7.05 8.03 41.38
C GLU A 41 -6.05 8.31 42.52
N GLN A 42 -4.85 7.71 42.47
CA GLN A 42 -3.81 7.99 43.45
C GLN A 42 -3.31 9.43 43.36
N LEU A 43 -3.04 9.94 42.16
CA LEU A 43 -2.61 11.32 41.94
C LEU A 43 -3.71 12.31 42.37
N ALA A 44 -4.97 12.01 42.09
CA ALA A 44 -6.12 12.84 42.45
C ALA A 44 -6.27 13.02 43.97
N LYS A 45 -5.93 12.01 44.78
CA LYS A 45 -5.96 12.12 46.26
C LYS A 45 -5.03 13.21 46.80
N ASN A 46 -3.95 13.49 46.09
CA ASN A 46 -2.95 14.48 46.46
C ASN A 46 -3.05 15.77 45.62
N TYR A 47 -4.03 15.86 44.72
CA TYR A 47 -4.18 16.99 43.81
C TYR A 47 -4.67 18.23 44.56
N GLN A 48 -3.83 19.27 44.56
CA GLN A 48 -4.19 20.60 45.04
C GLN A 48 -4.42 21.51 43.84
N PRO A 49 -5.67 21.96 43.59
CA PRO A 49 -5.97 22.81 42.43
C PRO A 49 -5.15 24.11 42.47
N ARG A 50 -4.36 24.32 41.42
CA ARG A 50 -3.58 25.57 41.22
C ARG A 50 -3.91 26.28 39.91
N GLY A 51 -4.83 25.70 39.12
CA GLY A 51 -5.25 26.21 37.82
C GLY A 51 -6.78 26.24 37.68
N SER A 52 -7.26 26.24 36.43
CA SER A 52 -8.69 26.32 36.10
C SER A 52 -9.50 25.09 36.45
N ILE A 53 -8.87 23.92 36.64
CA ILE A 53 -9.56 22.65 36.88
C ILE A 53 -9.59 22.32 38.37
N GLY A 54 -10.78 22.30 38.94
CA GLY A 54 -11.02 21.97 40.35
C GLY A 54 -10.98 20.46 40.64
N SER A 55 -10.82 20.07 41.91
CA SER A 55 -10.75 18.65 42.31
C SER A 55 -12.00 17.84 41.95
N THR A 56 -13.18 18.48 41.94
CA THR A 56 -14.44 17.84 41.51
C THR A 56 -14.41 17.46 40.04
N GLU A 57 -13.98 18.40 39.17
CA GLU A 57 -13.89 18.16 37.72
C GLU A 57 -12.88 17.05 37.39
N VAL A 58 -11.75 17.01 38.11
CA VAL A 58 -10.78 15.92 38.01
C VAL A 58 -11.43 14.58 38.37
N THR A 59 -12.13 14.52 39.51
CA THR A 59 -12.76 13.28 39.98
C THR A 59 -13.83 12.79 38.98
N THR A 60 -14.67 13.69 38.47
CA THR A 60 -15.67 13.37 37.44
C THR A 60 -15.02 12.88 36.16
N SER A 61 -13.92 13.50 35.72
CA SER A 61 -13.20 13.08 34.52
C SER A 61 -12.60 11.67 34.65
N ILE A 62 -12.02 11.35 35.82
CA ILE A 62 -11.51 9.99 36.10
C ILE A 62 -12.64 8.97 36.08
N GLN A 63 -13.78 9.27 36.71
CA GLN A 63 -14.94 8.38 36.70
C GLN A 63 -15.46 8.13 35.29
N ASN A 64 -15.50 9.16 34.44
CA ASN A 64 -15.90 9.03 33.05
C ASN A 64 -14.94 8.11 32.27
N LEU A 65 -13.62 8.29 32.44
CA LEU A 65 -12.60 7.44 31.82
C LEU A 65 -12.70 5.99 32.32
N ALA A 66 -12.92 5.79 33.62
CA ALA A 66 -13.08 4.46 34.21
C ALA A 66 -14.32 3.72 33.67
N ASN A 67 -15.45 4.42 33.53
CA ASN A 67 -16.68 3.86 32.99
C ASN A 67 -16.60 3.60 31.47
N GLY A 68 -15.75 4.37 30.77
CA GLY A 68 -15.56 4.32 29.32
C GLY A 68 -16.27 5.48 28.63
N VAL A 69 -15.66 5.93 27.53
CA VAL A 69 -16.09 7.12 26.81
C VAL A 69 -16.91 6.77 25.56
N GLN A 70 -17.81 7.66 25.18
CA GLN A 70 -18.49 7.63 23.88
C GLN A 70 -17.97 8.79 23.05
N LEU A 71 -17.35 8.48 21.92
CA LEU A 71 -16.82 9.46 20.98
C LEU A 71 -17.78 9.52 19.78
N ASN A 72 -18.31 10.70 19.49
CA ASN A 72 -19.15 10.87 18.30
C ASN A 72 -18.31 11.22 17.08
N GLU A 73 -17.30 12.06 17.30
CA GLU A 73 -16.32 12.53 16.32
C GLU A 73 -14.92 12.50 16.95
N ILE A 74 -13.87 12.55 16.13
CA ILE A 74 -12.47 12.53 16.59
C ILE A 74 -12.17 13.66 17.59
N ASN A 75 -12.82 14.82 17.47
CA ASN A 75 -12.62 15.96 18.37
C ASN A 75 -13.11 15.75 19.80
N ASP A 76 -14.01 14.79 20.04
CA ASP A 76 -14.46 14.46 21.40
C ASP A 76 -13.33 13.86 22.24
N PHE A 77 -12.37 13.20 21.58
CA PHE A 77 -11.22 12.58 22.21
C PHE A 77 -10.35 13.60 22.97
N PHE A 78 -10.05 14.74 22.35
CA PHE A 78 -9.16 15.75 22.92
C PHE A 78 -9.74 16.42 24.17
N LYS A 79 -11.06 16.34 24.39
CA LYS A 79 -11.74 16.90 25.57
C LYS A 79 -11.47 16.09 26.86
N LEU A 80 -10.90 14.88 26.75
CA LEU A 80 -10.65 13.98 27.87
C LEU A 80 -9.37 14.28 28.66
N PHE A 81 -8.43 14.98 28.03
CA PHE A 81 -7.09 15.17 28.58
C PHE A 81 -6.87 16.32 29.58
N PRO A 82 -7.68 17.39 29.66
CA PRO A 82 -7.40 18.51 30.57
C PRO A 82 -7.16 18.09 32.03
N ALA A 83 -7.99 17.18 32.58
CA ALA A 83 -7.82 16.66 33.93
C ALA A 83 -6.52 15.84 34.09
N ILE A 84 -6.16 15.06 33.08
CA ILE A 84 -4.92 14.28 33.05
C ILE A 84 -3.70 15.22 33.06
N TYR A 85 -3.74 16.29 32.27
CA TYR A 85 -2.68 17.29 32.23
C TYR A 85 -2.55 18.04 33.55
N ALA A 86 -3.66 18.33 34.24
CA ALA A 86 -3.62 18.92 35.58
C ALA A 86 -2.92 18.00 36.60
N LEU A 87 -3.21 16.69 36.55
CA LEU A 87 -2.61 15.69 37.45
C LEU A 87 -1.14 15.38 37.15
N THR A 88 -0.64 15.74 35.97
CA THR A 88 0.75 15.49 35.53
C THR A 88 1.52 16.80 35.33
N SER A 89 1.08 17.87 36.01
CA SER A 89 1.59 19.23 35.79
C SER A 89 2.89 19.56 36.54
N ASP A 90 3.43 18.64 37.33
CA ASP A 90 4.70 18.75 38.04
C ASP A 90 5.58 17.50 37.81
N VAL A 91 6.90 17.67 37.98
CA VAL A 91 7.93 16.64 37.75
C VAL A 91 7.66 15.36 38.53
N HIS A 92 7.23 15.46 39.79
CA HIS A 92 7.04 14.28 40.64
C HIS A 92 5.83 13.45 40.18
N SER A 93 4.69 14.11 39.97
CA SER A 93 3.47 13.45 39.51
C SER A 93 3.63 12.86 38.10
N LEU A 94 4.36 13.54 37.22
CA LEU A 94 4.71 13.03 35.89
C LEU A 94 5.60 11.77 35.96
N GLY A 95 6.58 11.75 36.86
CA GLY A 95 7.41 10.56 37.09
C GLY A 95 6.60 9.36 37.60
N ILE A 96 5.64 9.59 38.50
CA ILE A 96 4.71 8.53 38.97
C ILE A 96 3.88 7.99 37.80
N ALA A 97 3.28 8.88 37.00
CA ALA A 97 2.47 8.48 35.85
C ALA A 97 3.30 7.70 34.81
N THR A 98 4.50 8.20 34.47
CA THR A 98 5.41 7.55 33.52
C THR A 98 5.78 6.14 33.98
N ARG A 99 6.14 5.99 35.26
CA ARG A 99 6.44 4.68 35.83
C ARG A 99 5.25 3.74 35.77
N ALA A 100 4.03 4.23 36.02
CA ALA A 100 2.82 3.43 35.94
C ALA A 100 2.59 2.91 34.52
N VAL A 101 2.74 3.76 33.50
CA VAL A 101 2.63 3.38 32.08
C VAL A 101 3.69 2.37 31.67
N LEU A 102 4.96 2.62 32.00
CA LEU A 102 6.05 1.69 31.69
C LEU A 102 5.80 0.32 32.34
N ASN A 103 5.31 0.30 33.59
CA ASN A 103 4.97 -0.95 34.26
C ASN A 103 3.79 -1.67 33.59
N GLU A 104 2.78 -0.93 33.14
CA GLU A 104 1.63 -1.47 32.43
C GLU A 104 2.04 -2.23 31.16
N PHE A 105 3.03 -1.73 30.41
CA PHE A 105 3.50 -2.39 29.19
C PHE A 105 4.59 -3.44 29.43
N LEU A 106 5.60 -3.13 30.24
CA LEU A 106 6.87 -3.86 30.28
C LEU A 106 7.04 -4.81 31.46
N LYS A 107 6.24 -4.69 32.53
CA LYS A 107 6.33 -5.65 33.64
C LYS A 107 5.52 -6.91 33.34
N PRO A 108 6.07 -8.09 33.64
CA PRO A 108 5.32 -9.34 33.56
C PRO A 108 4.04 -9.31 34.39
N ARG A 109 2.94 -9.76 33.80
CA ARG A 109 1.64 -9.90 34.45
C ARG A 109 1.14 -11.34 34.35
N PRO A 110 0.35 -11.82 35.33
CA PRO A 110 -0.26 -13.14 35.25
C PRO A 110 -1.03 -13.31 33.94
N SER A 111 -0.92 -14.48 33.33
CA SER A 111 -1.62 -14.81 32.09
C SER A 111 -3.14 -14.63 32.24
N SER A 112 -3.76 -14.06 31.21
CA SER A 112 -5.22 -13.91 31.14
C SER A 112 -5.91 -15.17 30.60
N SER A 113 -5.15 -16.21 30.20
CA SER A 113 -5.69 -17.46 29.65
C SER A 113 -6.46 -18.31 30.66
N GLY A 114 -6.20 -18.14 31.95
CA GLY A 114 -6.71 -19.01 33.01
C GLY A 114 -6.06 -20.41 33.07
N ILE A 115 -5.03 -20.66 32.27
CA ILE A 115 -4.27 -21.92 32.30
C ILE A 115 -3.32 -21.90 33.50
N GLU A 116 -3.46 -22.90 34.38
CA GLU A 116 -2.62 -23.05 35.57
C GLU A 116 -1.15 -23.25 35.16
N GLY A 117 -0.24 -22.52 35.83
CA GLY A 117 1.20 -22.58 35.55
C GLY A 117 1.66 -21.79 34.32
N ALA A 118 0.77 -21.07 33.63
CA ALA A 118 1.15 -20.16 32.55
C ALA A 118 2.13 -19.08 33.04
N PRO A 119 3.22 -18.79 32.30
CA PRO A 119 4.21 -17.80 32.72
C PRO A 119 3.60 -16.40 32.74
N ALA A 120 4.02 -15.60 33.70
CA ALA A 120 3.73 -14.17 33.66
C ALA A 120 4.54 -13.52 32.54
N VAL A 121 3.89 -12.75 31.67
CA VAL A 121 4.52 -12.09 30.52
C VAL A 121 4.15 -10.60 30.45
N PRO A 122 5.04 -9.73 29.92
CA PRO A 122 4.68 -8.35 29.66
C PRO A 122 3.75 -8.24 28.45
N GLN A 123 3.12 -7.07 28.27
CA GLN A 123 2.35 -6.81 27.05
C GLN A 123 3.25 -6.70 25.84
N CYS A 124 4.43 -6.10 25.99
CA CYS A 124 5.42 -5.95 24.92
C CYS A 124 6.84 -6.18 25.43
N ASN A 125 7.73 -6.54 24.52
CA ASN A 125 9.16 -6.68 24.77
C ASN A 125 9.88 -5.34 24.60
N TYR A 126 9.38 -4.47 23.74
CA TYR A 126 9.94 -3.16 23.46
C TYR A 126 8.82 -2.11 23.38
N LEU A 127 9.07 -0.92 23.92
CA LEU A 127 8.14 0.19 23.95
C LEU A 127 8.82 1.49 23.49
N GLU A 128 8.28 2.12 22.44
CA GLU A 128 8.55 3.51 22.12
C GLU A 128 7.41 4.36 22.71
N LEU A 129 7.64 4.85 23.93
CA LEU A 129 6.69 5.72 24.61
C LEU A 129 6.76 7.10 23.96
N ARG A 130 5.62 7.69 23.60
CA ARG A 130 5.57 9.05 23.07
C ARG A 130 4.86 9.99 24.03
N SER A 131 5.30 11.25 24.07
CA SER A 131 4.59 12.27 24.83
C SER A 131 4.91 13.68 24.36
N THR A 132 3.93 14.55 24.44
CA THR A 132 4.07 16.00 24.19
C THR A 132 4.68 16.70 25.40
N PRO A 133 5.89 17.26 25.32
CA PRO A 133 6.47 18.03 26.42
C PRO A 133 5.64 19.28 26.74
N ARG A 134 5.30 19.46 28.01
CA ARG A 134 4.48 20.60 28.48
C ARG A 134 5.29 21.51 29.40
N ALA A 135 5.18 22.81 29.16
CA ALA A 135 5.56 23.83 30.12
C ALA A 135 4.38 24.16 31.04
N THR A 136 4.62 24.19 32.34
CA THR A 136 3.67 24.59 33.38
C THR A 136 4.34 25.60 34.32
N ALA A 137 3.60 26.12 35.30
CA ALA A 137 4.19 26.96 36.35
C ALA A 137 5.22 26.23 37.24
N GLN A 138 5.29 24.89 37.19
CA GLN A 138 6.13 24.06 38.04
C GLN A 138 7.16 23.22 37.28
N MET A 139 7.16 23.28 35.94
CA MET A 139 7.95 22.39 35.11
C MET A 139 8.14 23.00 33.72
N THR A 140 9.39 23.14 33.29
CA THR A 140 9.76 23.46 31.91
C THR A 140 9.61 22.24 31.00
N ARG A 141 9.61 22.43 29.67
CA ARG A 141 9.60 21.30 28.71
C ARG A 141 10.84 20.40 28.86
N LEU A 142 11.99 20.99 29.19
CA LEU A 142 13.21 20.22 29.43
C LEU A 142 13.07 19.34 30.69
N GLU A 143 12.59 19.90 31.80
CA GLU A 143 12.34 19.13 33.03
C GLU A 143 11.29 18.03 32.82
N TYR A 144 10.26 18.29 32.01
CA TYR A 144 9.29 17.27 31.60
C TYR A 144 10.00 16.08 30.93
N VAL A 145 10.82 16.36 29.91
CA VAL A 145 11.52 15.34 29.13
C VAL A 145 12.49 14.56 30.01
N GLN A 146 13.23 15.25 30.88
CA GLN A 146 14.14 14.61 31.84
C GLN A 146 13.38 13.71 32.82
N ALA A 147 12.25 14.15 33.36
CA ALA A 147 11.43 13.34 34.28
C ALA A 147 10.92 12.05 33.63
N VAL A 148 10.53 12.10 32.35
CA VAL A 148 10.12 10.91 31.60
C VAL A 148 11.32 10.00 31.32
N LEU A 149 12.43 10.56 30.85
CA LEU A 149 13.65 9.79 30.55
C LEU A 149 14.22 9.11 31.79
N ASP A 150 14.18 9.74 32.96
CA ASP A 150 14.65 9.18 34.23
C ASP A 150 13.85 7.92 34.62
N GLU A 151 12.59 7.81 34.22
CA GLU A 151 11.79 6.60 34.41
C GLU A 151 11.99 5.58 33.29
N VAL A 152 12.06 6.04 32.03
CA VAL A 152 12.34 5.19 30.87
C VAL A 152 13.65 4.46 31.10
N GLU A 153 14.75 5.16 31.38
CA GLU A 153 16.14 4.68 31.58
C GLU A 153 16.35 3.69 32.73
N LYS A 154 15.34 3.43 33.56
CA LYS A 154 15.35 2.32 34.52
C LYS A 154 15.17 0.96 33.88
N PHE A 155 14.65 0.90 32.66
CA PHE A 155 14.55 -0.32 31.86
C PHE A 155 15.80 -0.52 30.98
N PRO A 156 16.21 -1.76 30.67
CA PRO A 156 17.32 -2.02 29.74
C PRO A 156 17.16 -1.31 28.38
N THR A 157 18.28 -1.04 27.69
CA THR A 157 18.35 -0.26 26.44
C THR A 157 17.49 -0.82 25.32
N ASP A 158 17.29 -2.13 25.28
CA ASP A 158 16.50 -2.90 24.31
C ASP A 158 15.02 -3.05 24.70
N ARG A 159 14.57 -2.41 25.79
CA ARG A 159 13.19 -2.55 26.31
C ARG A 159 12.34 -1.29 26.18
N ALA A 160 12.94 -0.11 26.17
CA ALA A 160 12.19 1.14 26.15
C ALA A 160 12.96 2.29 25.48
N ALA A 161 12.24 3.18 24.83
CA ALA A 161 12.78 4.43 24.32
C ALA A 161 11.71 5.54 24.37
N PHE A 162 12.14 6.78 24.19
CA PHE A 162 11.25 7.95 24.24
C PHE A 162 11.20 8.67 22.88
N ILE A 163 9.99 9.04 22.48
CA ILE A 163 9.70 9.89 21.32
C ILE A 163 9.04 11.17 21.82
N LEU A 164 9.58 12.33 21.43
CA LEU A 164 8.98 13.61 21.80
C LEU A 164 7.93 13.98 20.75
N SER A 165 6.69 14.21 21.18
CA SER A 165 5.61 14.60 20.28
C SER A 165 5.49 16.12 20.16
N VAL A 166 5.42 16.61 18.93
CA VAL A 166 5.00 17.96 18.57
C VAL A 166 3.49 17.93 18.34
N ASP A 167 2.76 18.75 19.10
CA ASP A 167 1.30 18.87 18.95
C ASP A 167 0.98 19.88 17.84
N ARG A 168 0.10 19.52 16.90
CA ARG A 168 -0.31 20.41 15.79
C ARG A 168 -0.86 21.77 16.23
N ARG A 169 -1.25 21.94 17.49
CA ARG A 169 -1.68 23.25 18.04
C ARG A 169 -0.53 24.15 18.51
N MET A 170 0.70 23.63 18.55
CA MET A 170 1.87 24.40 18.97
C MET A 170 2.18 25.53 17.98
N SER A 171 2.73 26.62 18.50
CA SER A 171 3.37 27.62 17.65
C SER A 171 4.65 27.05 17.03
N ARG A 172 5.15 27.69 15.98
CA ARG A 172 6.45 27.31 15.40
C ARG A 172 7.58 27.32 16.45
N ALA A 173 7.60 28.34 17.31
CA ALA A 173 8.63 28.50 18.33
C ALA A 173 8.59 27.36 19.36
N ASP A 174 7.39 26.93 19.77
CA ASP A 174 7.21 25.79 20.67
C ASP A 174 7.65 24.48 20.00
N ALA A 175 7.32 24.27 18.72
CA ALA A 175 7.75 23.10 17.98
C ALA A 175 9.28 23.06 17.80
N ASP A 176 9.91 24.21 17.56
CA ASP A 176 11.36 24.32 17.50
C ASP A 176 12.02 24.00 18.85
N GLU A 177 11.47 24.49 19.96
CA GLU A 177 11.95 24.19 21.32
C GLU A 177 11.88 22.69 21.63
N VAL A 178 10.77 22.03 21.29
CA VAL A 178 10.60 20.58 21.49
C VAL A 178 11.64 19.79 20.70
N VAL A 179 11.88 20.16 19.44
CA VAL A 179 12.90 19.51 18.60
C VAL A 179 14.32 19.79 19.12
N ASP A 180 14.60 21.01 19.59
CA ASP A 180 15.90 21.36 20.17
C ASP A 180 16.20 20.50 21.40
N ILE A 181 15.21 20.30 22.28
CA ILE A 181 15.33 19.41 23.44
C ILE A 181 15.55 17.96 22.98
N ALA A 182 14.82 17.48 21.96
CA ALA A 182 14.99 16.12 21.43
C ALA A 182 16.43 15.88 20.95
N ILE A 183 16.97 16.83 20.19
CA ILE A 183 18.34 16.80 19.66
C ILE A 183 19.36 16.87 20.80
N GLN A 184 19.14 17.76 21.77
CA GLN A 184 20.00 17.89 22.94
C GLN A 184 20.08 16.57 23.72
N MET A 185 18.94 16.00 24.10
CA MET A 185 18.89 14.75 24.87
C MET A 185 19.54 13.58 24.13
N LYS A 186 19.31 13.46 22.81
CA LYS A 186 20.01 12.47 21.97
C LYS A 186 21.52 12.67 21.99
N ASN A 187 22.00 13.90 21.84
CA ASN A 187 23.45 14.20 21.83
C ASN A 187 24.11 13.97 23.18
N GLU A 188 23.37 14.12 24.28
CA GLU A 188 23.79 13.74 25.63
C GLU A 188 23.77 12.23 25.87
N GLY A 189 23.36 11.42 24.88
CA GLY A 189 23.28 9.97 24.97
C GLY A 189 22.06 9.45 25.72
N ARG A 190 21.07 10.31 26.01
CA ARG A 190 19.79 9.90 26.58
C ARG A 190 18.95 9.16 25.54
N ARG A 191 17.96 8.37 25.99
CA ARG A 191 17.17 7.47 25.12
C ARG A 191 16.03 8.15 24.35
N VAL A 192 16.31 9.26 23.70
CA VAL A 192 15.41 9.87 22.71
C VAL A 192 15.72 9.33 21.32
N VAL A 193 14.76 8.62 20.71
CA VAL A 193 14.96 7.93 19.43
C VAL A 193 14.24 8.59 18.26
N GLY A 194 13.28 9.47 18.53
CA GLY A 194 12.49 10.10 17.48
C GLY A 194 11.69 11.32 17.92
N VAL A 195 11.06 11.95 16.93
CA VAL A 195 10.05 12.99 17.09
C VAL A 195 8.77 12.55 16.40
N ASP A 196 7.64 12.83 17.03
CA ASP A 196 6.29 12.56 16.53
C ASP A 196 5.56 13.86 16.17
N LEU A 197 4.65 13.82 15.19
CA LEU A 197 3.68 14.89 14.94
C LEU A 197 2.27 14.35 15.17
N CYS A 198 1.56 14.91 16.15
CA CYS A 198 0.28 14.40 16.64
C CYS A 198 -0.70 15.54 17.01
N GLY A 199 -1.78 15.20 17.72
CA GLY A 199 -2.78 16.17 18.17
C GLY A 199 -3.88 16.37 17.13
N ASP A 200 -4.67 17.44 17.29
CA ASP A 200 -5.84 17.69 16.42
C ASP A 200 -5.45 17.71 14.93
N PRO A 201 -5.94 16.77 14.11
CA PRO A 201 -5.53 16.63 12.71
C PRO A 201 -5.94 17.79 11.82
N LEU A 202 -6.79 18.70 12.31
CA LEU A 202 -7.27 19.88 11.57
C LEU A 202 -6.71 21.19 12.14
N ALA A 203 -5.83 21.12 13.13
CA ALA A 203 -5.23 22.30 13.74
C ALA A 203 -4.01 22.79 12.96
N ASN A 204 -3.93 24.12 12.82
CA ASN A 204 -2.85 24.86 12.12
C ASN A 204 -2.60 24.44 10.67
N ASP A 205 -1.75 25.21 10.01
CA ASP A 205 -1.15 24.86 8.72
C ASP A 205 0.02 23.90 8.95
N ILE A 206 0.01 22.75 8.27
CA ILE A 206 1.01 21.69 8.46
C ILE A 206 2.41 22.13 8.06
N THR A 207 2.53 23.10 7.15
CA THR A 207 3.83 23.61 6.65
C THR A 207 4.65 24.27 7.74
N VAL A 208 4.01 24.73 8.83
CA VAL A 208 4.66 25.24 10.04
C VAL A 208 5.64 24.22 10.62
N PHE A 209 5.28 22.94 10.58
CA PHE A 209 6.03 21.85 11.23
C PHE A 209 7.11 21.23 10.34
N GLY A 210 7.11 21.49 9.03
CA GLY A 210 8.09 20.93 8.10
C GLY A 210 9.54 21.18 8.52
N PRO A 211 9.95 22.44 8.76
CA PRO A 211 11.33 22.73 9.14
C PRO A 211 11.79 22.13 10.49
N PRO A 212 11.05 22.20 11.62
CA PRO A 212 11.49 21.56 12.86
C PRO A 212 11.62 20.04 12.69
N LEU A 213 10.67 19.38 12.03
CA LEU A 213 10.75 17.93 11.78
C LEU A 213 11.94 17.55 10.89
N ALA A 214 12.23 18.36 9.86
CA ALA A 214 13.42 18.16 9.02
C ALA A 214 14.72 18.24 9.84
N ARG A 215 14.82 19.19 10.78
CA ARG A 215 15.98 19.31 11.69
C ARG A 215 16.14 18.08 12.58
N ALA A 216 15.05 17.55 13.12
CA ALA A 216 15.09 16.33 13.93
C ALA A 216 15.66 15.14 13.12
N ARG A 217 15.16 14.94 11.89
CA ARG A 217 15.65 13.91 10.97
C ARG A 217 17.13 14.10 10.61
N GLU A 218 17.54 15.32 10.29
CA GLU A 218 18.94 15.65 9.97
C GLU A 218 19.88 15.41 11.15
N ALA A 219 19.40 15.61 12.37
CA ALA A 219 20.10 15.23 13.59
C ALA A 219 20.10 13.72 13.86
N GLY A 220 19.50 12.89 12.99
CA GLY A 220 19.51 11.42 13.07
C GLY A 220 18.44 10.81 13.98
N LEU A 221 17.44 11.60 14.41
CA LEU A 221 16.24 11.09 15.07
C LEU A 221 15.30 10.45 14.04
N GLY A 222 14.55 9.43 14.46
CA GLY A 222 13.42 8.93 13.68
C GLY A 222 12.28 9.95 13.62
N LEU A 223 11.45 9.85 12.60
CA LEU A 223 10.21 10.61 12.49
C LEU A 223 9.03 9.65 12.43
N THR A 224 8.02 9.87 13.26
CA THR A 224 6.71 9.22 13.09
C THR A 224 5.66 10.31 12.92
N LEU A 225 4.81 10.20 11.91
CA LEU A 225 3.84 11.25 11.57
C LEU A 225 2.45 10.67 11.61
N HIS A 226 1.58 11.19 12.46
CA HIS A 226 0.15 10.94 12.30
C HIS A 226 -0.29 11.57 10.97
N ILE A 227 -1.00 10.80 10.15
CA ILE A 227 -1.37 11.23 8.80
C ILE A 227 -2.71 10.65 8.38
N ALA A 228 -3.47 11.44 7.60
CA ALA A 228 -4.74 11.04 7.01
C ALA A 228 -5.67 10.33 8.02
N GLU A 229 -5.80 10.91 9.21
CA GLU A 229 -6.61 10.36 10.32
C GLU A 229 -8.11 10.58 10.09
N THR A 230 -8.46 11.61 9.31
CA THR A 230 -9.84 11.95 8.96
C THR A 230 -9.96 12.23 7.46
N ALA A 231 -11.14 11.99 6.90
CA ALA A 231 -11.48 12.30 5.50
C ALA A 231 -11.37 13.81 5.16
N GLN A 232 -11.23 14.67 6.17
CA GLN A 232 -11.04 16.12 6.00
C GLN A 232 -9.57 16.53 5.83
N ASN A 233 -8.60 15.63 6.07
CA ASN A 233 -7.20 15.92 5.80
C ASN A 233 -6.98 16.07 4.29
N SER A 234 -6.32 17.14 3.86
CA SER A 234 -6.07 17.38 2.45
C SER A 234 -4.97 16.46 1.90
N SER A 235 -5.08 16.16 0.60
CA SER A 235 -4.06 15.43 -0.15
C SER A 235 -2.72 16.18 -0.13
N GLU A 236 -2.76 17.51 -0.21
CA GLU A 236 -1.60 18.39 -0.19
C GLU A 236 -0.86 18.37 1.15
N ASP A 237 -1.58 18.42 2.27
CA ASP A 237 -0.98 18.31 3.60
C ASP A 237 -0.34 16.93 3.79
N THR A 238 -1.04 15.89 3.34
CA THR A 238 -0.57 14.50 3.37
C THR A 238 0.74 14.36 2.56
N LYS A 239 0.79 14.89 1.33
CA LYS A 239 2.02 14.89 0.50
C LYS A 239 3.16 15.66 1.18
N SER A 240 2.86 16.82 1.75
CA SER A 240 3.86 17.66 2.43
C SER A 240 4.50 16.93 3.61
N LEU A 241 3.72 16.18 4.38
CA LEU A 241 4.25 15.33 5.45
C LEU A 241 5.07 14.15 4.89
N LEU A 242 4.58 13.48 3.84
CA LEU A 242 5.29 12.37 3.21
C LEU A 242 6.64 12.80 2.59
N ASP A 243 6.79 14.04 2.14
CA ASP A 243 8.05 14.58 1.61
C ASP A 243 9.14 14.71 2.69
N LEU A 244 8.75 14.82 3.97
CA LEU A 244 9.69 14.77 5.09
C LEU A 244 10.26 13.36 5.32
N LEU A 245 9.63 12.34 4.74
CA LEU A 245 10.01 10.93 4.89
C LEU A 245 10.53 10.39 3.54
N PRO A 246 11.82 10.57 3.20
CA PRO A 246 12.38 9.95 2.01
C PRO A 246 12.47 8.42 2.19
N ALA A 247 12.53 7.69 1.07
CA ALA A 247 12.71 6.23 1.09
C ALA A 247 13.98 5.85 1.86
N GLY A 248 13.91 4.81 2.70
CA GLY A 248 15.03 4.38 3.54
C GLY A 248 15.31 5.26 4.77
N SER A 249 14.52 6.31 5.01
CA SER A 249 14.59 7.06 6.28
C SER A 249 14.04 6.24 7.45
N LYS A 250 14.36 6.65 8.68
CA LYS A 250 13.73 6.14 9.91
C LYS A 250 12.33 6.74 10.10
N GLY A 251 11.50 6.67 9.06
CA GLY A 251 10.16 7.24 8.99
C GLY A 251 9.08 6.20 9.26
N ARG A 252 8.03 6.54 10.02
CA ARG A 252 6.81 5.74 10.19
C ARG A 252 5.57 6.62 10.11
N LEU A 253 4.41 5.99 9.91
CA LEU A 253 3.12 6.67 9.79
C LEU A 253 2.16 6.18 10.86
N GLY A 254 1.55 7.11 11.61
CA GLY A 254 0.46 6.82 12.52
C GLY A 254 -0.88 6.80 11.79
N HIS A 255 -1.69 5.76 12.01
CA HIS A 255 -3.03 5.56 11.45
C HIS A 255 -3.06 5.36 9.93
N ALA A 256 -2.87 6.41 9.13
CA ALA A 256 -2.95 6.39 7.67
C ALA A 256 -4.28 5.81 7.12
N THR A 257 -5.40 6.17 7.75
CA THR A 257 -6.72 5.59 7.47
C THR A 257 -7.35 6.09 6.18
N PHE A 258 -7.20 7.39 5.89
CA PHE A 258 -7.85 8.07 4.76
C PHE A 258 -6.84 8.50 3.68
N LEU A 259 -5.79 7.72 3.46
CA LEU A 259 -4.86 7.98 2.35
C LEU A 259 -5.61 7.95 1.02
N GLU A 260 -5.46 9.00 0.23
CA GLU A 260 -5.91 9.03 -1.17
C GLU A 260 -5.02 8.13 -2.04
N PRO A 261 -5.51 7.64 -3.19
CA PRO A 261 -4.78 6.67 -4.02
C PRO A 261 -3.33 7.07 -4.36
N ASP A 262 -3.07 8.35 -4.65
CA ASP A 262 -1.72 8.83 -4.98
C ASP A 262 -0.80 8.92 -3.76
N THR A 263 -1.30 9.37 -2.60
CA THR A 263 -0.57 9.36 -1.33
C THR A 263 -0.32 7.94 -0.83
N GLN A 264 -1.28 7.03 -1.01
CA GLN A 264 -1.12 5.61 -0.72
C GLN A 264 0.01 5.02 -1.56
N LEU A 265 0.09 5.34 -2.86
CA LEU A 265 1.21 4.90 -3.69
C LEU A 265 2.56 5.42 -3.19
N ILE A 266 2.64 6.66 -2.70
CA ILE A 266 3.88 7.18 -2.09
C ILE A 266 4.27 6.34 -0.87
N VAL A 267 3.31 6.04 0.01
CA VAL A 267 3.54 5.21 1.22
C VAL A 267 4.04 3.81 0.86
N LEU A 268 3.38 3.16 -0.09
CA LEU A 268 3.74 1.82 -0.57
C LEU A 268 5.12 1.81 -1.23
N ASN A 269 5.39 2.74 -2.15
CA ASN A 269 6.66 2.83 -2.87
C ASN A 269 7.85 3.11 -1.95
N LYS A 270 7.64 3.95 -0.91
CA LYS A 270 8.68 4.26 0.07
C LYS A 270 8.81 3.20 1.17
N LYS A 271 7.94 2.18 1.20
CA LYS A 271 7.84 1.15 2.25
C LYS A 271 7.77 1.75 3.66
N LEU A 272 7.06 2.87 3.81
CA LEU A 272 6.91 3.53 5.11
C LEU A 272 6.04 2.66 6.03
N PRO A 273 6.58 2.15 7.17
CA PRO A 273 5.79 1.32 8.07
C PRO A 273 4.60 2.08 8.65
N VAL A 274 3.47 1.38 8.78
CA VAL A 274 2.24 1.95 9.33
C VAL A 274 1.98 1.41 10.73
N GLU A 275 1.87 2.31 11.71
CA GLU A 275 1.44 2.04 13.07
C GLU A 275 -0.09 1.98 13.09
N ILE A 276 -0.64 0.77 13.19
CA ILE A 276 -2.06 0.46 13.08
C ILE A 276 -2.69 0.40 14.48
N CYS A 277 -3.72 1.22 14.71
CA CYS A 277 -4.39 1.36 16.01
C CYS A 277 -5.87 0.96 15.89
N LEU A 278 -6.17 -0.34 15.94
CA LEU A 278 -7.48 -0.90 15.56
C LEU A 278 -8.62 -0.37 16.44
N SER A 279 -8.48 -0.44 17.77
CA SER A 279 -9.53 0.05 18.68
C SER A 279 -9.73 1.55 18.58
N SER A 280 -8.63 2.31 18.41
CA SER A 280 -8.68 3.75 18.20
C SER A 280 -9.48 4.07 16.94
N ASN A 281 -9.16 3.42 15.83
CA ASN A 281 -9.81 3.68 14.55
C ASN A 281 -11.32 3.36 14.56
N LEU A 282 -11.73 2.30 15.26
CA LEU A 282 -13.14 1.94 15.46
C LEU A 282 -13.87 2.92 16.38
N LEU A 283 -13.29 3.27 17.53
CA LEU A 283 -13.93 4.14 18.52
C LEU A 283 -14.02 5.60 18.07
N ALA A 284 -13.00 6.09 17.36
CA ALA A 284 -13.01 7.40 16.72
C ALA A 284 -13.85 7.44 15.43
N LYS A 285 -14.46 6.30 15.03
CA LYS A 285 -15.30 6.13 13.82
C LYS A 285 -14.60 6.51 12.52
N THR A 286 -13.27 6.42 12.50
CA THR A 286 -12.48 6.52 11.27
C THR A 286 -12.66 5.28 10.39
N VAL A 287 -13.04 4.16 11.00
CA VAL A 287 -13.43 2.92 10.34
C VAL A 287 -14.75 2.44 10.96
N SER A 288 -15.70 1.97 10.17
CA SER A 288 -17.04 1.59 10.67
C SER A 288 -17.04 0.26 11.44
N THR A 289 -16.24 -0.70 10.98
CA THR A 289 -16.22 -2.09 11.46
C THR A 289 -14.84 -2.70 11.20
N ILE A 290 -14.47 -3.74 11.95
CA ILE A 290 -13.11 -4.31 11.86
C ILE A 290 -12.81 -4.94 10.49
N ASP A 291 -13.83 -5.48 9.82
CA ASP A 291 -13.74 -6.12 8.50
C ASP A 291 -13.37 -5.16 7.36
N VAL A 292 -13.69 -3.87 7.50
CA VAL A 292 -13.33 -2.83 6.51
C VAL A 292 -12.10 -2.03 6.93
N HIS A 293 -11.41 -2.44 7.98
CA HIS A 293 -10.19 -1.78 8.43
C HIS A 293 -9.07 -1.95 7.40
N HIS A 294 -8.39 -0.86 7.07
CA HIS A 294 -7.28 -0.78 6.09
C HIS A 294 -6.05 -1.62 6.48
N VAL A 295 -6.05 -2.27 7.65
CA VAL A 295 -5.00 -3.21 8.05
C VAL A 295 -4.98 -4.42 7.12
N ARG A 296 -6.16 -4.87 6.65
CA ARG A 296 -6.28 -5.97 5.69
C ARG A 296 -5.60 -5.64 4.37
N ASP A 297 -5.69 -4.39 3.91
CA ASP A 297 -5.05 -3.94 2.68
C ASP A 297 -3.52 -4.09 2.79
N TYR A 298 -2.93 -3.59 3.88
CA TYR A 298 -1.47 -3.71 4.12
C TYR A 298 -1.02 -5.16 4.32
N MET A 299 -1.80 -5.98 5.04
CA MET A 299 -1.49 -7.39 5.23
C MET A 299 -1.52 -8.17 3.91
N THR A 300 -2.53 -7.94 3.08
CA THR A 300 -2.72 -8.66 1.81
C THR A 300 -1.54 -8.48 0.87
N ILE A 301 -0.96 -7.27 0.85
CA ILE A 301 0.20 -6.93 0.02
C ILE A 301 1.54 -7.12 0.75
N GLY A 302 1.54 -7.54 2.02
CA GLY A 302 2.76 -7.71 2.81
C GLY A 302 3.51 -6.40 3.09
N HIS A 303 2.81 -5.27 3.23
CA HIS A 303 3.41 -3.98 3.55
C HIS A 303 3.82 -3.91 5.04
N PRO A 304 4.96 -3.28 5.39
CA PRO A 304 5.38 -3.16 6.78
C PRO A 304 4.33 -2.45 7.65
N LEU A 305 3.91 -3.10 8.73
CA LEU A 305 2.98 -2.54 9.70
C LEU A 305 3.32 -2.99 11.12
N ALA A 306 2.81 -2.26 12.11
CA ALA A 306 2.91 -2.62 13.52
C ALA A 306 1.57 -2.35 14.21
N ILE A 307 1.01 -3.36 14.89
CA ILE A 307 -0.19 -3.19 15.72
C ILE A 307 0.19 -2.47 17.01
N SER A 308 -0.51 -1.39 17.33
CA SER A 308 -0.22 -0.52 18.46
C SER A 308 -1.50 -0.10 19.19
N THR A 309 -1.38 0.36 20.42
CA THR A 309 -2.54 0.66 21.27
C THR A 309 -3.09 2.08 21.14
N ASP A 310 -2.27 3.03 20.70
CA ASP A 310 -2.54 4.48 20.73
C ASP A 310 -2.69 4.98 22.18
N ASP A 311 -3.88 4.84 22.75
CA ASP A 311 -4.22 5.26 24.11
C ASP A 311 -5.06 4.19 24.84
N ILE A 312 -4.43 3.41 25.71
CA ILE A 312 -5.13 2.31 26.41
C ILE A 312 -6.24 2.79 27.35
N LEU A 313 -6.13 4.01 27.91
CA LEU A 313 -7.08 4.54 28.89
C LEU A 313 -8.44 4.89 28.27
N PRO A 314 -8.54 5.80 27.29
CA PRO A 314 -9.82 6.15 26.66
C PRO A 314 -10.40 4.99 25.84
N PHE A 315 -9.56 4.21 25.15
CA PHE A 315 -10.03 3.10 24.32
C PHE A 315 -10.30 1.81 25.10
N LYS A 316 -9.95 1.77 26.39
CA LYS A 316 -10.10 0.62 27.30
C LYS A 316 -9.56 -0.68 26.69
N THR A 317 -8.39 -0.57 26.05
CA THR A 317 -7.71 -1.65 25.35
C THR A 317 -6.39 -2.02 26.03
N SER A 318 -5.71 -3.02 25.48
CA SER A 318 -4.38 -3.48 25.84
C SER A 318 -3.72 -4.00 24.57
N LEU A 319 -2.39 -4.10 24.50
CA LEU A 319 -1.74 -4.61 23.28
C LEU A 319 -2.16 -6.07 23.00
N LEU A 320 -2.39 -6.86 24.06
CA LEU A 320 -2.95 -8.20 23.94
C LEU A 320 -4.36 -8.17 23.31
N ALA A 321 -5.20 -7.21 23.70
CA ALA A 321 -6.55 -7.08 23.17
C ALA A 321 -6.56 -6.55 21.72
N GLU A 322 -5.61 -5.67 21.33
CA GLU A 322 -5.44 -5.28 19.92
C GLU A 322 -5.09 -6.49 19.05
N TYR A 323 -4.18 -7.35 19.49
CA TYR A 323 -3.88 -8.59 18.79
C TYR A 323 -5.06 -9.57 18.77
N ALA A 324 -5.92 -9.55 19.80
CA ALA A 324 -7.13 -10.35 19.78
C ALA A 324 -8.12 -9.92 18.68
N LEU A 325 -8.15 -8.64 18.28
CA LEU A 325 -8.95 -8.19 17.13
C LEU A 325 -8.47 -8.79 15.80
N LEU A 326 -7.20 -9.18 15.69
CA LEU A 326 -6.72 -9.90 14.51
C LEU A 326 -7.27 -11.34 14.47
N MET A 327 -7.26 -12.03 15.61
CA MET A 327 -7.56 -13.46 15.67
C MET A 327 -9.04 -13.79 15.87
N ALA A 328 -9.79 -12.95 16.59
CA ALA A 328 -11.18 -13.24 16.91
C ALA A 328 -12.01 -13.42 15.62
N PRO A 329 -12.96 -14.36 15.60
CA PRO A 329 -13.78 -14.59 14.42
C PRO A 329 -14.68 -13.39 14.12
N ALA A 330 -15.07 -13.24 12.86
CA ALA A 330 -16.08 -12.27 12.48
C ALA A 330 -17.38 -12.49 13.29
N PRO A 331 -18.08 -11.42 13.71
CA PRO A 331 -17.81 -10.00 13.43
C PRO A 331 -16.88 -9.32 14.45
N LEU A 332 -16.32 -10.05 15.41
CA LEU A 332 -15.55 -9.48 16.53
C LEU A 332 -14.09 -9.17 16.15
N GLY A 333 -13.53 -9.88 15.18
CA GLY A 333 -12.18 -9.66 14.66
C GLY A 333 -12.02 -10.09 13.20
N LEU A 334 -10.77 -10.18 12.74
CA LEU A 334 -10.42 -10.49 11.35
C LEU A 334 -10.39 -12.00 11.02
N GLY A 335 -10.43 -12.87 12.04
CA GLY A 335 -10.38 -14.32 11.91
C GLY A 335 -9.04 -14.87 11.41
N LEU A 336 -7.93 -14.21 11.74
CA LEU A 336 -6.59 -14.64 11.31
C LEU A 336 -6.10 -15.86 12.09
N GLU A 337 -5.38 -16.72 11.38
CA GLU A 337 -4.72 -17.89 11.96
C GLU A 337 -3.44 -17.51 12.72
N GLU A 338 -3.00 -18.39 13.63
CA GLU A 338 -1.81 -18.15 14.46
C GLU A 338 -0.56 -17.75 13.64
N ASP A 339 -0.32 -18.39 12.50
CA ASP A 339 0.85 -18.08 11.66
C ASP A 339 0.79 -16.69 11.03
N GLU A 340 -0.40 -16.19 10.70
CA GLU A 340 -0.59 -14.84 10.16
C GLU A 340 -0.35 -13.80 11.25
N VAL A 341 -0.91 -14.02 12.44
CA VAL A 341 -0.71 -13.15 13.61
C VAL A 341 0.74 -13.15 14.06
N ARG A 342 1.43 -14.30 13.98
CA ARG A 342 2.86 -14.41 14.32
C ARG A 342 3.72 -13.58 13.38
N LYS A 343 3.46 -13.61 12.06
CA LYS A 343 4.20 -12.80 11.07
C LYS A 343 4.06 -11.31 11.36
N ILE A 344 2.86 -10.87 11.72
CA ILE A 344 2.60 -9.47 12.11
C ILE A 344 3.42 -9.11 13.36
N ALA A 345 3.39 -9.96 14.40
CA ALA A 345 4.12 -9.70 15.64
C ALA A 345 5.64 -9.61 15.47
N THR A 346 6.22 -10.47 14.63
CA THR A 346 7.67 -10.51 14.41
C THR A 346 8.15 -9.50 13.37
N GLY A 347 7.27 -8.63 12.84
CA GLY A 347 7.60 -7.71 11.75
C GLY A 347 7.97 -8.41 10.44
N GLY A 348 7.55 -9.67 10.28
CA GLY A 348 7.86 -10.52 9.15
C GLY A 348 7.02 -10.14 7.93
N THR A 349 7.50 -9.17 7.16
CA THR A 349 7.34 -9.26 5.70
C THR A 349 8.20 -10.44 5.22
N PRO A 350 7.82 -11.22 4.19
CA PRO A 350 8.74 -12.19 3.63
C PRO A 350 10.05 -11.47 3.32
N GLU A 351 11.16 -11.92 3.89
CA GLU A 351 12.46 -11.28 3.69
C GLU A 351 12.70 -11.07 2.19
N PRO A 352 12.88 -9.83 1.71
CA PRO A 352 13.65 -9.63 0.51
C PRO A 352 15.06 -10.06 0.88
N VAL A 353 15.53 -11.15 0.27
CA VAL A 353 16.96 -11.48 0.25
C VAL A 353 17.70 -10.18 -0.09
N PRO A 354 18.73 -9.77 0.69
CA PRO A 354 19.52 -8.60 0.34
C PRO A 354 20.15 -8.87 -1.03
N GLN A 355 19.67 -8.19 -2.06
CA GLN A 355 20.33 -8.17 -3.36
C GLN A 355 21.21 -6.92 -3.39
N GLU A 356 22.51 -7.14 -3.58
CA GLU A 356 23.42 -6.09 -3.97
C GLU A 356 22.86 -5.34 -5.18
N PRO A 357 23.07 -4.02 -5.29
CA PRO A 357 22.61 -3.25 -6.42
C PRO A 357 23.16 -3.88 -7.71
N ILE A 358 22.27 -4.46 -8.52
CA ILE A 358 22.62 -4.99 -9.84
C ILE A 358 22.90 -3.79 -10.73
N THR A 359 24.18 -3.42 -10.76
CA THR A 359 24.76 -2.65 -11.86
C THR A 359 24.42 -3.40 -13.16
N GLN A 360 23.96 -2.66 -14.17
CA GLN A 360 23.74 -3.18 -15.53
C GLN A 360 24.90 -4.11 -15.89
N LYS A 361 24.61 -5.38 -16.16
CA LYS A 361 25.64 -6.34 -16.59
C LYS A 361 26.34 -5.74 -17.81
N PRO A 362 27.67 -5.51 -17.78
CA PRO A 362 28.38 -5.02 -18.93
C PRO A 362 28.30 -6.08 -20.03
N THR A 363 27.60 -5.74 -21.10
CA THR A 363 27.56 -6.54 -22.32
C THR A 363 28.88 -6.39 -23.07
N PRO A 364 29.47 -7.48 -23.59
CA PRO A 364 30.62 -7.40 -24.47
C PRO A 364 30.31 -6.46 -25.66
N ASN A 365 31.22 -5.52 -25.95
CA ASN A 365 31.20 -4.67 -27.15
C ASN A 365 30.07 -3.60 -27.25
N GLY A 366 29.41 -3.22 -26.15
CA GLY A 366 28.41 -2.13 -26.17
C GLY A 366 27.07 -2.52 -26.80
N GLN A 367 26.76 -3.81 -26.92
CA GLN A 367 25.45 -4.31 -27.34
C GLN A 367 24.38 -4.06 -26.27
N PHE A 368 23.17 -3.69 -26.65
CA PHE A 368 22.03 -3.59 -25.75
C PHE A 368 21.11 -4.81 -25.96
N THR A 369 20.72 -5.49 -24.89
CA THR A 369 19.77 -6.62 -24.97
C THR A 369 18.60 -6.40 -24.02
N ARG A 370 17.40 -6.86 -24.43
CA ARG A 370 16.18 -6.83 -23.63
C ARG A 370 15.41 -8.14 -23.83
N ARG A 371 14.94 -8.76 -22.75
CA ARG A 371 14.08 -9.94 -22.73
C ARG A 371 12.69 -9.60 -22.23
N ILE A 372 11.70 -9.85 -23.08
CA ILE A 372 10.29 -9.61 -22.82
C ILE A 372 9.57 -10.94 -22.87
N VAL A 373 8.66 -11.18 -21.93
CA VAL A 373 7.79 -12.36 -21.90
C VAL A 373 6.34 -11.89 -21.86
N ALA A 374 5.46 -12.50 -22.65
CA ALA A 374 4.04 -12.21 -22.63
C ALA A 374 3.20 -13.49 -22.58
N ILE A 375 2.08 -13.45 -21.88
CA ILE A 375 1.09 -14.54 -21.79
C ILE A 375 -0.32 -14.02 -22.06
N GLY A 376 -1.16 -14.92 -22.59
CA GLY A 376 -2.57 -14.67 -22.89
C GLY A 376 -3.50 -14.79 -21.69
N ASP A 377 -4.75 -15.09 -22.00
CA ASP A 377 -5.90 -15.14 -21.09
C ASP A 377 -5.77 -16.31 -20.08
N LEU A 378 -6.17 -16.07 -18.82
CA LEU A 378 -5.94 -17.01 -17.71
C LEU A 378 -7.22 -17.45 -16.97
N HIS A 379 -8.26 -16.62 -16.94
CA HIS A 379 -9.59 -16.96 -16.41
C HIS A 379 -9.57 -17.80 -15.13
N GLY A 380 -9.09 -17.20 -14.02
CA GLY A 380 -9.19 -17.78 -12.69
C GLY A 380 -8.43 -19.11 -12.48
N ASP A 381 -7.45 -19.45 -13.34
CA ASP A 381 -6.66 -20.68 -13.24
C ASP A 381 -5.21 -20.42 -12.77
N LEU A 382 -5.03 -20.33 -11.46
CA LEU A 382 -3.72 -20.07 -10.85
C LEU A 382 -2.71 -21.18 -11.12
N VAL A 383 -3.19 -22.42 -11.24
CA VAL A 383 -2.32 -23.58 -11.47
C VAL A 383 -1.62 -23.46 -12.83
N ASN A 384 -2.38 -23.16 -13.89
CA ASN A 384 -1.79 -23.01 -15.22
C ASN A 384 -1.00 -21.69 -15.34
N MET A 385 -1.43 -20.62 -14.67
CA MET A 385 -0.64 -19.39 -14.53
C MET A 385 0.76 -19.69 -13.96
N LYS A 386 0.85 -20.36 -12.81
CA LYS A 386 2.14 -20.71 -12.17
C LYS A 386 3.02 -21.56 -13.08
N LYS A 387 2.45 -22.54 -13.78
CA LYS A 387 3.19 -23.39 -14.73
C LYS A 387 3.78 -22.58 -15.87
N VAL A 388 2.98 -21.71 -16.50
CA VAL A 388 3.43 -20.90 -17.64
C VAL A 388 4.49 -19.88 -17.21
N LEU A 389 4.30 -19.21 -16.06
CA LEU A 389 5.29 -18.27 -15.52
C LEU A 389 6.64 -18.93 -15.25
N SER A 390 6.62 -20.13 -14.65
CA SER A 390 7.83 -20.90 -14.40
C SER A 390 8.48 -21.40 -15.69
N MET A 391 7.67 -21.95 -16.62
CA MET A 391 8.11 -22.43 -17.93
C MET A 391 8.79 -21.32 -18.75
N ALA A 392 8.26 -20.09 -18.69
CA ALA A 392 8.80 -18.95 -19.43
C ALA A 392 10.00 -18.27 -18.72
N GLY A 393 10.32 -18.70 -17.51
CA GLY A 393 11.38 -18.12 -16.68
C GLY A 393 11.04 -16.74 -16.11
N VAL A 394 9.76 -16.40 -16.00
CA VAL A 394 9.29 -15.19 -15.30
C VAL A 394 9.43 -15.38 -13.80
N THR A 395 9.15 -16.59 -13.32
CA THR A 395 9.32 -16.95 -11.92
C THR A 395 10.37 -18.04 -11.73
N ASN A 396 11.05 -18.00 -10.58
CA ASN A 396 11.94 -19.05 -10.12
C ASN A 396 11.14 -20.22 -9.48
N GLN A 397 11.85 -21.24 -8.98
CA GLN A 397 11.23 -22.42 -8.38
C GLN A 397 10.36 -22.12 -7.14
N ALA A 398 10.63 -21.01 -6.43
CA ALA A 398 9.82 -20.55 -5.30
C ALA A 398 8.57 -19.76 -5.74
N GLY A 399 8.38 -19.53 -7.05
CA GLY A 399 7.27 -18.71 -7.57
C GLY A 399 7.48 -17.20 -7.42
N ASN A 400 8.71 -16.76 -7.13
CA ASN A 400 9.10 -15.36 -7.07
C ASN A 400 9.69 -14.91 -8.40
N TRP A 401 9.71 -13.61 -8.68
CA TRP A 401 10.36 -13.03 -9.86
C TRP A 401 11.77 -13.59 -10.04
N SER A 402 12.10 -14.02 -11.26
CA SER A 402 13.39 -14.65 -11.54
C SER A 402 14.55 -13.66 -11.58
N GLY A 403 14.28 -12.40 -11.96
CA GLY A 403 15.32 -11.42 -12.31
C GLY A 403 15.89 -11.60 -13.73
N ASP A 404 15.45 -12.62 -14.47
CA ASP A 404 15.96 -12.95 -15.80
C ASP A 404 15.12 -12.40 -16.96
N VAL A 405 14.06 -11.65 -16.64
CA VAL A 405 13.13 -11.03 -17.58
C VAL A 405 13.12 -9.53 -17.30
N ASP A 406 13.20 -8.69 -18.34
CA ASP A 406 13.10 -7.24 -18.17
C ASP A 406 11.64 -6.80 -18.11
N PHE A 407 10.79 -7.39 -18.94
CA PHE A 407 9.36 -7.09 -18.97
C PHE A 407 8.52 -8.36 -19.03
N PHE A 408 7.58 -8.50 -18.11
CA PHE A 408 6.52 -9.50 -18.19
C PHE A 408 5.19 -8.83 -18.54
N VAL A 409 4.45 -9.39 -19.47
CA VAL A 409 3.18 -8.85 -19.96
C VAL A 409 2.06 -9.88 -19.82
N GLN A 410 0.93 -9.46 -19.26
CA GLN A 410 -0.32 -10.22 -19.22
C GLN A 410 -1.37 -9.42 -20.01
N THR A 411 -2.05 -10.04 -21.00
CA THR A 411 -2.87 -9.32 -21.99
C THR A 411 -4.32 -9.04 -21.61
N GLY A 412 -4.83 -9.57 -20.48
CA GLY A 412 -6.22 -9.40 -20.04
C GLY A 412 -6.91 -10.71 -19.68
N ASP A 413 -8.17 -10.64 -19.21
CA ASP A 413 -8.99 -11.81 -18.87
C ASP A 413 -8.32 -12.76 -17.86
N MET A 414 -7.97 -12.21 -16.69
CA MET A 414 -7.48 -12.97 -15.54
C MET A 414 -8.62 -13.47 -14.65
N ILE A 415 -9.76 -12.80 -14.66
CA ILE A 415 -10.93 -13.09 -13.82
C ILE A 415 -11.89 -14.06 -14.51
N ASP A 416 -12.74 -14.70 -13.70
CA ASP A 416 -13.84 -15.58 -14.06
C ASP A 416 -13.49 -16.94 -14.66
N ARG A 417 -14.50 -17.84 -14.79
CA ARG A 417 -14.39 -19.25 -15.21
C ARG A 417 -13.41 -20.14 -14.40
N GLY A 418 -12.90 -19.64 -13.29
CA GLY A 418 -12.05 -20.35 -12.36
C GLY A 418 -12.16 -19.74 -10.97
N ASP A 419 -11.78 -20.50 -9.96
CA ASP A 419 -12.00 -20.15 -8.56
C ASP A 419 -10.83 -19.33 -7.96
N ASP A 420 -9.69 -19.23 -8.65
CA ASP A 420 -8.45 -18.68 -8.10
C ASP A 420 -8.23 -17.17 -8.36
N THR A 421 -9.29 -16.43 -8.68
CA THR A 421 -9.20 -15.01 -9.10
C THR A 421 -8.43 -14.15 -8.09
N LEU A 422 -8.74 -14.26 -6.79
CA LEU A 422 -8.11 -13.43 -5.75
C LEU A 422 -6.61 -13.73 -5.63
N GLU A 423 -6.25 -15.01 -5.62
CA GLU A 423 -4.88 -15.49 -5.53
C GLU A 423 -4.04 -15.10 -6.75
N MET A 424 -4.66 -15.05 -7.94
CA MET A 424 -3.99 -14.60 -9.16
C MET A 424 -3.67 -13.11 -9.13
N TYR A 425 -4.61 -12.25 -8.74
CA TYR A 425 -4.34 -10.83 -8.59
C TYR A 425 -3.29 -10.56 -7.50
N ALA A 426 -3.35 -11.29 -6.38
CA ALA A 426 -2.34 -11.18 -5.33
C ALA A 426 -0.94 -11.61 -5.81
N LEU A 427 -0.87 -12.67 -6.63
CA LEU A 427 0.38 -13.09 -7.27
C LEU A 427 0.91 -12.01 -8.24
N MET A 428 0.05 -11.40 -9.04
CA MET A 428 0.45 -10.33 -9.97
C MET A 428 0.98 -9.11 -9.22
N ASP A 429 0.34 -8.70 -8.13
CA ASP A 429 0.78 -7.57 -7.31
C ASP A 429 2.15 -7.86 -6.67
N ARG A 430 2.34 -9.06 -6.13
CA ARG A 430 3.65 -9.52 -5.62
C ARG A 430 4.73 -9.52 -6.70
N LEU A 431 4.43 -10.04 -7.90
CA LEU A 431 5.40 -10.08 -9.00
C LEU A 431 5.73 -8.68 -9.51
N ARG A 432 4.78 -7.75 -9.50
CA ARG A 432 5.02 -6.36 -9.90
C ARG A 432 6.01 -5.68 -8.96
N GLU A 433 5.87 -5.90 -7.66
CA GLU A 433 6.82 -5.40 -6.64
C GLU A 433 8.21 -6.03 -6.82
N GLN A 434 8.28 -7.36 -6.91
CA GLN A 434 9.53 -8.09 -7.05
C GLN A 434 10.28 -7.73 -8.35
N ALA A 435 9.54 -7.56 -9.45
CA ALA A 435 10.10 -7.14 -10.72
C ALA A 435 10.76 -5.76 -10.58
N LEU A 436 10.05 -4.77 -10.00
CA LEU A 436 10.56 -3.42 -9.82
C LEU A 436 11.88 -3.41 -9.02
N HIS A 437 11.96 -4.20 -7.95
CA HIS A 437 13.17 -4.33 -7.14
C HIS A 437 14.34 -4.97 -7.88
N ALA A 438 14.07 -5.89 -8.81
CA ALA A 438 15.07 -6.54 -9.63
C ALA A 438 15.39 -5.79 -10.94
N GLY A 439 14.84 -4.58 -11.14
CA GLY A 439 15.02 -3.79 -12.37
C GLY A 439 14.17 -4.24 -13.56
N GLY A 440 13.23 -5.17 -13.35
CA GLY A 440 12.22 -5.58 -14.31
C GLY A 440 10.88 -4.86 -14.11
N GLN A 441 9.90 -5.15 -14.96
CA GLN A 441 8.56 -4.58 -14.85
C GLN A 441 7.46 -5.56 -15.28
N VAL A 442 6.32 -5.50 -14.61
CA VAL A 442 5.09 -6.22 -14.99
C VAL A 442 4.11 -5.23 -15.64
N LEU A 443 3.65 -5.53 -16.85
CA LEU A 443 2.62 -4.81 -17.57
C LEU A 443 1.35 -5.67 -17.62
N SER A 444 0.27 -5.19 -17.03
CA SER A 444 -1.00 -5.90 -16.99
C SER A 444 -2.08 -5.12 -17.73
N HIS A 445 -2.93 -5.84 -18.45
CA HIS A 445 -3.99 -5.24 -19.22
C HIS A 445 -5.36 -5.66 -18.71
N LEU A 446 -6.35 -4.78 -18.88
CA LEU A 446 -7.75 -5.15 -18.69
C LEU A 446 -8.24 -5.74 -20.00
N GLY A 447 -8.79 -6.95 -19.90
CA GLY A 447 -9.55 -7.57 -20.96
C GLY A 447 -11.04 -7.27 -20.85
N ASN A 448 -11.82 -7.85 -21.76
CA ASN A 448 -13.25 -7.66 -21.74
C ASN A 448 -13.90 -8.29 -20.51
N HIS A 449 -13.33 -9.36 -19.94
CA HIS A 449 -13.89 -10.03 -18.77
C HIS A 449 -13.77 -9.19 -17.49
N GLU A 450 -12.68 -8.43 -17.29
CA GLU A 450 -12.62 -7.46 -16.20
C GLU A 450 -13.72 -6.40 -16.32
N VAL A 451 -13.91 -5.87 -17.53
CA VAL A 451 -14.94 -4.84 -17.80
C VAL A 451 -16.35 -5.42 -17.69
N MET A 452 -16.60 -6.64 -18.16
CA MET A 452 -17.87 -7.36 -17.99
C MET A 452 -18.21 -7.56 -16.51
N ASN A 453 -17.23 -7.98 -15.71
CA ASN A 453 -17.43 -8.18 -14.27
C ASN A 453 -17.77 -6.85 -13.57
N ALA A 454 -17.15 -5.73 -13.95
CA ALA A 454 -17.50 -4.38 -13.47
C ALA A 454 -18.86 -3.87 -13.99
N ILE A 455 -19.28 -4.30 -15.19
CA ILE A 455 -20.63 -4.09 -15.72
C ILE A 455 -21.69 -4.89 -14.94
N GLY A 456 -21.30 -5.91 -14.18
CA GLY A 456 -22.25 -6.84 -13.57
C GLY A 456 -22.76 -7.88 -14.58
N ASP A 457 -22.06 -8.07 -15.70
CA ASP A 457 -22.28 -9.17 -16.62
C ASP A 457 -21.43 -10.37 -16.21
N TRP A 458 -22.06 -11.27 -15.46
CA TRP A 458 -21.46 -12.42 -14.78
C TRP A 458 -21.83 -13.74 -15.45
N ARG A 459 -22.18 -13.73 -16.75
CA ARG A 459 -22.49 -14.96 -17.51
C ARG A 459 -21.39 -16.04 -17.46
N TYR A 460 -20.16 -15.64 -17.15
CA TYR A 460 -18.99 -16.53 -17.07
C TYR A 460 -18.46 -16.73 -15.64
N VAL A 461 -19.10 -16.11 -14.64
CA VAL A 461 -18.71 -16.25 -13.23
C VAL A 461 -19.35 -17.51 -12.67
N TYR A 462 -18.54 -18.40 -12.12
CA TYR A 462 -19.04 -19.65 -11.53
C TYR A 462 -19.62 -19.41 -10.13
N PRO A 463 -20.65 -20.17 -9.72
CA PRO A 463 -21.14 -20.12 -8.35
C PRO A 463 -20.05 -20.44 -7.31
N SER A 464 -19.12 -21.34 -7.65
CA SER A 464 -17.94 -21.67 -6.83
C SER A 464 -17.01 -20.48 -6.67
N GLU A 465 -16.79 -19.71 -7.74
CA GLU A 465 -15.98 -18.50 -7.69
C GLU A 465 -16.65 -17.42 -6.84
N ILE A 466 -17.98 -17.25 -6.90
CA ILE A 466 -18.66 -16.30 -5.99
C ILE A 466 -18.39 -16.64 -4.53
N ALA A 467 -18.34 -17.94 -4.19
CA ALA A 467 -18.06 -18.39 -2.83
C ALA A 467 -16.65 -18.02 -2.36
N THR A 468 -15.67 -17.89 -3.25
CA THR A 468 -14.30 -17.48 -2.88
C THR A 468 -14.24 -16.00 -2.46
N PHE A 469 -15.23 -15.20 -2.85
CA PHE A 469 -15.41 -13.81 -2.41
C PHE A 469 -16.36 -13.69 -1.21
N GLY A 470 -16.98 -14.78 -0.75
CA GLY A 470 -17.99 -14.79 0.30
C GLY A 470 -19.41 -14.67 -0.26
N THR A 471 -19.85 -13.46 -0.59
CA THR A 471 -21.18 -13.20 -1.15
C THR A 471 -21.13 -12.44 -2.48
N VAL A 472 -22.27 -12.38 -3.18
CA VAL A 472 -22.44 -11.53 -4.38
C VAL A 472 -22.05 -10.08 -4.08
N SER A 473 -22.52 -9.53 -2.96
CA SER A 473 -22.22 -8.15 -2.58
C SER A 473 -20.74 -7.95 -2.25
N ASP A 474 -20.08 -8.96 -1.67
CA ASP A 474 -18.64 -8.90 -1.39
C ASP A 474 -17.81 -8.93 -2.68
N ARG A 475 -18.18 -9.76 -3.66
CA ARG A 475 -17.54 -9.74 -4.99
C ARG A 475 -17.72 -8.40 -5.68
N GLN A 476 -18.94 -7.87 -5.70
CA GLN A 476 -19.21 -6.54 -6.28
C GLN A 476 -18.36 -5.46 -5.62
N ARG A 477 -18.28 -5.47 -4.28
CA ARG A 477 -17.44 -4.55 -3.50
C ARG A 477 -15.96 -4.73 -3.84
N MET A 478 -15.47 -5.97 -3.92
CA MET A 478 -14.07 -6.27 -4.21
C MET A 478 -13.63 -5.70 -5.57
N ILE A 479 -14.50 -5.82 -6.57
CA ILE A 479 -14.27 -5.37 -7.94
C ILE A 479 -14.47 -3.85 -8.09
N SER A 480 -15.36 -3.24 -7.31
CA SER A 480 -15.63 -1.80 -7.38
C SER A 480 -14.67 -0.97 -6.52
N SER A 481 -14.68 -1.19 -5.21
CA SER A 481 -13.98 -0.35 -4.23
C SER A 481 -12.97 -1.11 -3.36
N GLY A 482 -12.91 -2.43 -3.45
CA GLY A 482 -11.92 -3.27 -2.81
C GLY A 482 -10.57 -3.24 -3.52
N TRP A 483 -9.61 -4.02 -3.00
CA TRP A 483 -8.23 -3.96 -3.44
C TRP A 483 -8.03 -4.40 -4.91
N VAL A 484 -8.83 -5.36 -5.40
CA VAL A 484 -8.79 -5.77 -6.82
C VAL A 484 -9.21 -4.61 -7.72
N GLY A 485 -10.35 -3.98 -7.42
CA GLY A 485 -10.85 -2.82 -8.15
C GLY A 485 -9.89 -1.63 -8.14
N LYS A 486 -9.26 -1.36 -6.99
CA LYS A 486 -8.20 -0.34 -6.85
C LYS A 486 -6.94 -0.71 -7.63
N SER A 487 -6.54 -1.98 -7.65
CA SER A 487 -5.39 -2.47 -8.43
C SER A 487 -5.65 -2.29 -9.92
N TRP A 488 -6.85 -2.57 -10.42
CA TRP A 488 -7.22 -2.31 -11.82
C TRP A 488 -7.08 -0.83 -12.21
N GLN A 489 -7.52 0.10 -11.34
CA GLN A 489 -7.39 1.54 -11.62
C GLN A 489 -5.94 2.01 -11.69
N SER A 490 -5.06 1.44 -10.86
CA SER A 490 -3.71 1.94 -10.63
C SER A 490 -2.65 1.24 -11.48
N ASN A 491 -2.80 -0.07 -11.69
CA ASN A 491 -1.74 -0.93 -12.22
C ASN A 491 -2.07 -1.55 -13.60
N TYR A 492 -3.31 -1.41 -14.06
CA TYR A 492 -3.77 -2.01 -15.32
C TYR A 492 -4.05 -0.94 -16.37
N THR A 493 -3.82 -1.31 -17.63
CA THR A 493 -4.06 -0.45 -18.80
C THR A 493 -4.93 -1.19 -19.83
N ILE A 494 -5.51 -0.51 -20.81
CA ILE A 494 -6.20 -1.22 -21.91
C ILE A 494 -5.17 -1.75 -22.91
N THR A 495 -4.11 -0.98 -23.13
CA THR A 495 -3.06 -1.33 -24.07
C THR A 495 -1.74 -0.69 -23.64
N SER A 496 -0.63 -1.35 -23.97
CA SER A 496 0.70 -0.83 -23.72
C SER A 496 1.51 -0.63 -24.99
N ARG A 497 2.25 0.48 -25.03
CA ARG A 497 3.36 0.67 -25.96
C ARG A 497 4.65 0.41 -25.21
N LEU A 498 5.33 -0.68 -25.51
CA LEU A 498 6.60 -1.05 -24.88
C LEU A 498 7.78 -0.72 -25.81
N PRO A 499 8.53 0.35 -25.56
CA PRO A 499 9.77 0.59 -26.29
C PRO A 499 10.75 -0.58 -26.17
N LEU A 500 11.52 -0.83 -27.22
CA LEU A 500 12.58 -1.83 -27.24
C LEU A 500 13.92 -1.27 -26.78
N HIS A 501 14.07 0.06 -26.76
CA HIS A 501 15.27 0.76 -26.30
C HIS A 501 14.90 1.93 -25.37
N PRO A 502 15.63 2.17 -24.27
CA PRO A 502 15.32 3.23 -23.29
C PRO A 502 15.26 4.66 -23.86
N SER A 503 15.97 4.93 -24.97
CA SER A 503 15.99 6.27 -25.60
C SER A 503 14.65 6.74 -26.16
N LEU A 504 13.67 5.83 -26.28
CA LEU A 504 12.32 6.13 -26.73
C LEU A 504 11.35 6.43 -25.58
N GLY A 505 11.87 6.47 -24.35
CA GLY A 505 11.11 6.69 -23.12
C GLY A 505 10.74 5.40 -22.38
N PRO A 506 10.10 5.53 -21.20
CA PRO A 506 9.53 4.41 -20.48
C PRO A 506 8.35 3.77 -21.24
N PRO A 507 7.87 2.59 -20.81
CA PRO A 507 6.62 2.03 -21.32
C PRO A 507 5.48 3.05 -21.25
N ASN A 508 4.59 2.99 -22.24
CA ASN A 508 3.46 3.88 -22.43
C ASN A 508 3.80 5.33 -22.80
N THR A 509 5.05 5.61 -23.19
CA THR A 509 5.40 6.86 -23.86
C THR A 509 4.72 6.96 -25.21
N ASP A 510 3.96 8.05 -25.42
CA ASP A 510 3.22 8.26 -26.65
C ASP A 510 4.13 8.37 -27.88
N PHE A 511 3.65 7.84 -29.00
CA PHE A 511 4.33 8.04 -30.27
C PHE A 511 4.05 9.44 -30.85
N ASN A 512 5.12 10.15 -31.22
CA ASN A 512 5.04 11.43 -31.91
C ASN A 512 5.32 11.25 -33.42
N PRO A 513 4.29 11.21 -34.29
CA PRO A 513 4.48 11.02 -35.73
C PRO A 513 5.14 12.24 -36.42
N LYS A 514 5.22 13.40 -35.74
CA LYS A 514 5.85 14.61 -36.27
C LYS A 514 7.34 14.71 -35.96
N ALA A 515 7.88 13.80 -35.15
CA ALA A 515 9.30 13.78 -34.83
C ALA A 515 10.14 13.41 -36.08
N SER A 516 11.37 13.91 -36.15
CA SER A 516 12.29 13.54 -37.24
C SER A 516 12.50 12.02 -37.27
N PRO A 517 12.35 11.36 -38.43
CA PRO A 517 12.51 9.91 -38.52
C PRO A 517 13.90 9.50 -38.06
N ASN A 518 13.97 8.58 -37.11
CA ASN A 518 15.21 7.94 -36.70
C ASN A 518 15.07 6.40 -36.79
N PRO A 519 16.17 5.64 -36.89
CA PRO A 519 16.10 4.18 -37.04
C PRO A 519 15.37 3.45 -35.90
N LEU A 520 15.20 4.10 -34.75
CA LEU A 520 14.50 3.57 -33.58
C LEU A 520 13.05 4.07 -33.44
N SER A 521 12.55 4.94 -34.32
CA SER A 521 11.23 5.58 -34.14
C SER A 521 10.07 4.58 -33.97
N HIS A 522 10.17 3.41 -34.61
CA HIS A 522 9.19 2.31 -34.50
C HIS A 522 9.70 1.12 -33.68
N ALA A 523 10.83 1.25 -32.97
CA ALA A 523 11.38 0.19 -32.12
C ALA A 523 10.59 0.10 -30.81
N ALA A 524 9.30 -0.22 -30.91
CA ALA A 524 8.37 -0.48 -29.82
C ALA A 524 7.42 -1.63 -30.20
N LEU A 525 6.83 -2.27 -29.21
CA LEU A 525 5.79 -3.30 -29.36
C LEU A 525 4.48 -2.78 -28.79
N SER A 526 3.36 -3.13 -29.41
CA SER A 526 2.04 -2.94 -28.83
C SER A 526 1.57 -4.23 -28.18
N PHE A 527 1.04 -4.12 -26.96
CA PHE A 527 0.31 -5.19 -26.28
C PHE A 527 -1.12 -4.71 -26.01
N VAL A 528 -2.11 -5.55 -26.28
CA VAL A 528 -3.53 -5.23 -26.10
C VAL A 528 -4.31 -6.53 -25.92
N HIS A 529 -5.47 -6.47 -25.27
CA HIS A 529 -6.31 -7.66 -25.09
C HIS A 529 -6.84 -8.22 -26.42
N GLY A 530 -7.80 -7.53 -27.05
CA GLY A 530 -8.39 -7.95 -28.32
C GLY A 530 -7.51 -7.59 -29.51
N GLY A 531 -7.38 -6.30 -29.78
CA GLY A 531 -6.62 -5.81 -30.93
C GLY A 531 -6.90 -4.35 -31.25
N LEU A 532 -6.00 -3.69 -31.97
CA LEU A 532 -6.19 -2.31 -32.40
C LEU A 532 -6.85 -2.27 -33.78
N SER A 533 -8.18 -2.10 -33.85
CA SER A 533 -8.89 -2.03 -35.12
C SER A 533 -8.42 -0.84 -35.98
N PRO A 534 -8.26 -0.99 -37.31
CA PRO A 534 -7.99 0.14 -38.21
C PRO A 534 -9.05 1.24 -38.18
N THR A 535 -10.29 0.90 -37.80
CA THR A 535 -11.46 1.80 -37.75
C THR A 535 -11.63 2.49 -36.39
N PHE A 536 -10.88 2.08 -35.36
CA PHE A 536 -11.01 2.68 -34.03
C PHE A 536 -10.58 4.15 -34.03
N SER A 537 -11.46 5.04 -33.58
CA SER A 537 -11.33 6.49 -33.75
C SER A 537 -10.22 7.10 -32.88
N ASN A 538 -10.00 6.55 -31.68
CA ASN A 538 -9.06 7.07 -30.67
C ASN A 538 -7.70 6.35 -30.65
N LEU A 539 -7.20 5.90 -31.80
CA LEU A 539 -5.87 5.27 -31.90
C LEU A 539 -4.71 6.20 -31.52
N THR A 540 -4.86 7.53 -31.65
CA THR A 540 -3.80 8.50 -31.37
C THR A 540 -4.27 9.64 -30.45
N PRO A 541 -3.45 10.14 -29.53
CA PRO A 541 -2.08 9.68 -29.20
C PRO A 541 -2.07 8.26 -28.59
N TYR A 542 -1.09 7.45 -29.00
CA TYR A 542 -0.98 6.04 -28.59
C TYR A 542 0.18 5.80 -27.63
N PRO A 543 -0.04 5.17 -26.46
CA PRO A 543 -1.27 4.51 -26.01
C PRO A 543 -2.18 5.35 -25.12
N SER A 544 -1.81 6.60 -24.80
CA SER A 544 -2.45 7.38 -23.73
C SER A 544 -3.94 7.65 -23.95
N ALA A 545 -4.40 7.87 -25.18
CA ALA A 545 -5.81 8.12 -25.48
C ALA A 545 -6.70 6.94 -25.11
N ILE A 546 -6.28 5.72 -25.50
CA ILE A 546 -7.02 4.50 -25.22
C ILE A 546 -7.05 4.23 -23.70
N ASN A 547 -5.91 4.39 -23.04
CA ASN A 547 -5.81 4.16 -21.60
C ASN A 547 -6.60 5.20 -20.79
N ALA A 548 -6.72 6.43 -21.27
CA ALA A 548 -7.57 7.45 -20.65
C ALA A 548 -9.06 7.10 -20.75
N LEU A 549 -9.52 6.61 -21.92
CA LEU A 549 -10.89 6.12 -22.09
C LEU A 549 -11.17 4.93 -21.17
N GLY A 550 -10.24 3.98 -21.08
CA GLY A 550 -10.37 2.82 -20.19
C GLY A 550 -10.49 3.20 -18.72
N ARG A 551 -9.62 4.11 -18.23
CA ARG A 551 -9.70 4.62 -16.85
C ARG A 551 -11.02 5.35 -16.59
N SER A 552 -11.48 6.17 -17.54
CA SER A 552 -12.76 6.89 -17.44
C SER A 552 -13.93 5.90 -17.33
N LEU A 553 -14.01 4.93 -18.24
CA LEU A 553 -15.07 3.94 -18.25
C LEU A 553 -15.06 3.07 -16.99
N LEU A 554 -13.89 2.56 -16.59
CA LEU A 554 -13.75 1.74 -15.40
C LEU A 554 -14.19 2.51 -14.15
N LYS A 555 -13.76 3.78 -14.00
CA LYS A 555 -14.17 4.61 -12.88
C LYS A 555 -15.69 4.78 -12.81
N ARG A 556 -16.37 5.04 -13.93
CA ARG A 556 -17.85 5.12 -13.98
C ARG A 556 -18.51 3.82 -13.56
N LEU A 557 -17.96 2.68 -14.01
CA LEU A 557 -18.48 1.35 -13.66
C LEU A 557 -18.31 1.04 -12.18
N GLN A 558 -17.24 1.53 -11.54
CA GLN A 558 -16.97 1.28 -10.12
C GLN A 558 -17.72 2.27 -9.21
N ASP A 559 -17.87 3.54 -9.62
CA ASP A 559 -18.52 4.59 -8.83
C ASP A 559 -20.06 4.51 -8.81
N ARG A 560 -20.68 3.82 -9.78
CA ARG A 560 -22.15 3.68 -9.80
C ARG A 560 -22.66 2.79 -8.66
N THR A 561 -23.94 2.94 -8.34
CA THR A 561 -24.66 1.92 -7.57
C THR A 561 -24.64 0.60 -8.34
N GLN A 562 -24.05 -0.43 -7.75
CA GLN A 562 -23.84 -1.71 -8.42
C GLN A 562 -25.19 -2.42 -8.65
N PRO A 563 -25.55 -2.74 -9.91
CA PRO A 563 -26.80 -3.41 -10.23
C PRO A 563 -26.74 -4.90 -9.83
N PRO A 564 -27.89 -5.57 -9.62
CA PRO A 564 -27.90 -7.03 -9.48
C PRO A 564 -27.23 -7.70 -10.70
N PRO A 565 -26.37 -8.71 -10.50
CA PRO A 565 -25.60 -9.29 -11.60
C PRO A 565 -26.47 -10.08 -12.58
N HIS A 566 -26.13 -10.01 -13.86
CA HIS A 566 -26.71 -10.80 -14.94
C HIS A 566 -25.88 -12.08 -15.16
N PRO A 567 -26.47 -13.28 -15.31
CA PRO A 567 -27.87 -13.68 -15.10
C PRO A 567 -28.17 -14.01 -13.61
N PRO A 568 -29.45 -14.12 -13.18
CA PRO A 568 -30.68 -14.13 -13.99
C PRO A 568 -31.27 -12.74 -14.24
N ASN A 569 -30.69 -11.68 -13.68
CA ASN A 569 -31.20 -10.31 -13.86
C ASN A 569 -30.98 -9.83 -15.32
N PRO A 570 -31.72 -8.82 -15.80
CA PRO A 570 -31.46 -8.19 -17.10
C PRO A 570 -30.02 -7.68 -17.22
N TYR A 571 -29.46 -7.71 -18.44
CA TYR A 571 -28.12 -7.18 -18.70
C TYR A 571 -28.05 -5.68 -18.33
N PRO A 572 -27.17 -5.26 -17.39
CA PRO A 572 -27.18 -3.89 -16.89
C PRO A 572 -26.69 -2.84 -17.90
N GLY A 573 -25.83 -3.23 -18.84
CA GLY A 573 -25.22 -2.31 -19.79
C GLY A 573 -24.21 -1.33 -19.17
N LEU A 574 -23.68 -0.46 -20.03
CA LEU A 574 -22.79 0.62 -19.61
C LEU A 574 -23.58 1.70 -18.84
N PRO A 575 -22.96 2.42 -17.89
CA PRO A 575 -23.63 3.40 -17.04
C PRO A 575 -24.25 4.57 -17.83
N ASP A 576 -25.23 5.23 -17.25
CA ASP A 576 -25.76 6.49 -17.80
C ASP A 576 -24.65 7.55 -17.92
N GLY A 577 -24.68 8.32 -19.01
CA GLY A 577 -23.66 9.32 -19.31
C GLY A 577 -22.34 8.75 -19.84
N THR A 578 -22.31 7.47 -20.22
CA THR A 578 -21.20 6.89 -21.01
C THR A 578 -21.08 7.64 -22.34
N THR A 579 -19.87 8.07 -22.66
CA THR A 579 -19.57 8.81 -23.89
C THR A 579 -19.54 7.89 -25.11
N HIS A 580 -19.70 8.46 -26.30
CA HIS A 580 -19.59 7.70 -27.55
C HIS A 580 -18.23 6.97 -27.67
N ALA A 581 -17.12 7.62 -27.29
CA ALA A 581 -15.80 7.00 -27.32
C ALA A 581 -15.64 5.83 -26.33
N GLU A 582 -16.28 5.91 -25.14
CA GLU A 582 -16.32 4.78 -24.19
C GLU A 582 -17.20 3.63 -24.72
N HIS A 583 -18.29 3.94 -25.45
CA HIS A 583 -19.05 2.91 -26.17
C HIS A 583 -18.23 2.25 -27.28
N GLU A 584 -17.46 3.02 -28.06
CA GLU A 584 -16.56 2.46 -29.08
C GLU A 584 -15.45 1.61 -28.45
N LEU A 585 -14.89 2.03 -27.31
CA LEU A 585 -13.85 1.28 -26.57
C LEU A 585 -14.30 -0.14 -26.20
N TYR A 586 -15.55 -0.27 -25.71
CA TYR A 586 -16.15 -1.55 -25.34
C TYR A 586 -16.88 -2.25 -26.52
N GLY A 587 -16.98 -1.59 -27.68
CA GLY A 587 -17.63 -2.14 -28.86
C GLY A 587 -16.82 -3.25 -29.54
N ALA A 588 -17.40 -3.91 -30.53
CA ALA A 588 -16.78 -5.02 -31.26
C ALA A 588 -15.50 -4.61 -32.04
N ASP A 589 -15.42 -3.35 -32.49
CA ASP A 589 -14.21 -2.77 -33.09
C ASP A 589 -13.26 -2.15 -32.06
N GLY A 590 -13.63 -2.20 -30.78
CA GLY A 590 -12.87 -1.65 -29.67
C GLY A 590 -11.71 -2.56 -29.23
N PRO A 591 -10.68 -1.99 -28.57
CA PRO A 591 -9.49 -2.72 -28.11
C PRO A 591 -9.76 -3.94 -27.23
N LEU A 592 -10.92 -3.98 -26.56
CA LEU A 592 -11.31 -5.07 -25.67
C LEU A 592 -11.89 -6.29 -26.40
N TRP A 593 -12.45 -6.12 -27.60
CA TRP A 593 -13.21 -7.17 -28.29
C TRP A 593 -12.77 -7.44 -29.72
N TYR A 594 -11.94 -6.59 -30.31
CA TYR A 594 -11.61 -6.70 -31.73
C TYR A 594 -10.90 -8.01 -32.08
N ARG A 595 -11.51 -8.81 -32.97
CA ARG A 595 -10.98 -10.12 -33.41
C ARG A 595 -10.43 -10.12 -34.83
N GLY A 596 -10.58 -9.02 -35.58
CA GLY A 596 -10.31 -9.01 -37.02
C GLY A 596 -8.89 -9.43 -37.39
N TRP A 597 -7.89 -9.14 -36.54
CA TRP A 597 -6.51 -9.59 -36.74
C TRP A 597 -6.32 -11.11 -36.73
N ALA A 598 -7.19 -11.84 -36.04
CA ALA A 598 -7.19 -13.30 -35.99
C ALA A 598 -8.10 -13.91 -37.06
N THR A 599 -9.26 -13.30 -37.33
CA THR A 599 -10.32 -13.94 -38.12
C THR A 599 -10.35 -13.55 -39.59
N GLU A 600 -9.89 -12.36 -39.96
CA GLU A 600 -9.96 -11.87 -41.34
C GLU A 600 -8.82 -12.44 -42.22
N PRO A 601 -8.98 -12.55 -43.55
CA PRO A 601 -7.94 -13.05 -44.46
C PRO A 601 -6.69 -12.15 -44.53
N ASP A 602 -5.52 -12.76 -44.80
CA ASP A 602 -4.22 -12.05 -44.94
C ASP A 602 -4.27 -10.92 -45.99
N SER A 603 -5.05 -11.12 -47.06
CA SER A 603 -5.25 -10.11 -48.12
C SER A 603 -5.86 -8.81 -47.60
N PHE A 604 -6.59 -8.85 -46.49
CA PHE A 604 -7.15 -7.68 -45.83
C PHE A 604 -6.25 -7.18 -44.70
N VAL A 605 -5.80 -8.07 -43.81
CA VAL A 605 -5.10 -7.65 -42.59
C VAL A 605 -3.68 -7.13 -42.85
N CYS A 606 -2.96 -7.69 -43.83
CA CYS A 606 -1.56 -7.30 -44.05
C CYS A 606 -1.39 -5.90 -44.64
N PRO A 607 -2.25 -5.41 -45.56
CA PRO A 607 -2.27 -4.00 -45.91
C PRO A 607 -2.78 -3.10 -44.77
N ALA A 608 -3.80 -3.54 -44.02
CA ALA A 608 -4.44 -2.72 -43.00
C ALA A 608 -3.53 -2.45 -41.79
N VAL A 609 -2.72 -3.44 -41.38
CA VAL A 609 -1.84 -3.31 -40.21
C VAL A 609 -0.81 -2.20 -40.38
N GLU A 610 -0.33 -1.94 -41.60
CA GLU A 610 0.63 -0.87 -41.88
C GLU A 610 0.12 0.50 -41.42
N GLY A 611 -1.18 0.78 -41.65
CA GLY A 611 -1.80 2.02 -41.22
C GLY A 611 -1.88 2.15 -39.69
N VAL A 612 -2.08 1.03 -38.98
CA VAL A 612 -2.10 1.01 -37.52
C VAL A 612 -0.68 1.16 -36.95
N LEU A 613 0.32 0.47 -37.51
CA LEU A 613 1.73 0.62 -37.10
C LEU A 613 2.22 2.05 -37.30
N ALA A 614 1.87 2.68 -38.42
CA ALA A 614 2.23 4.07 -38.70
C ALA A 614 1.61 5.07 -37.72
N LYS A 615 0.36 4.85 -37.28
CA LYS A 615 -0.32 5.70 -36.28
C LYS A 615 0.24 5.50 -34.87
N THR A 616 0.64 4.28 -34.52
CA THR A 616 1.02 3.89 -33.15
C THR A 616 2.53 3.89 -32.91
N GLY A 617 3.34 3.94 -33.97
CA GLY A 617 4.80 3.95 -33.89
C GLY A 617 5.37 2.68 -33.26
N VAL A 618 4.73 1.55 -33.52
CA VAL A 618 5.18 0.21 -33.08
C VAL A 618 5.57 -0.62 -34.28
N ARG A 619 6.40 -1.64 -34.05
CA ARG A 619 6.83 -2.58 -35.08
C ARG A 619 5.92 -3.81 -35.18
N ARG A 620 5.25 -4.14 -34.08
CA ARG A 620 4.38 -5.32 -33.97
C ARG A 620 3.20 -5.02 -33.06
N LEU A 621 2.06 -5.58 -33.42
CA LEU A 621 0.87 -5.71 -32.58
C LEU A 621 0.86 -7.11 -31.97
N ILE A 622 0.76 -7.19 -30.65
CA ILE A 622 0.70 -8.45 -29.90
C ILE A 622 -0.59 -8.46 -29.09
N MET A 623 -1.39 -9.53 -29.22
CA MET A 623 -2.73 -9.58 -28.63
C MET A 623 -3.16 -10.97 -28.15
N GLY A 624 -4.11 -10.98 -27.20
CA GLY A 624 -4.77 -12.17 -26.65
C GLY A 624 -6.18 -12.38 -27.22
N HIS A 625 -7.16 -12.72 -26.36
CA HIS A 625 -8.62 -12.74 -26.59
C HIS A 625 -9.21 -13.73 -27.61
N THR A 626 -8.49 -13.99 -28.71
CA THR A 626 -8.91 -14.93 -29.76
C THR A 626 -8.00 -16.14 -29.74
N PRO A 627 -8.40 -17.21 -29.05
CA PRO A 627 -7.52 -18.35 -28.83
C PRO A 627 -7.33 -19.17 -30.10
N ASP A 628 -6.09 -19.58 -30.35
CA ASP A 628 -5.76 -20.76 -31.16
C ASP A 628 -5.25 -21.84 -30.19
N PHE A 629 -6.05 -22.89 -30.01
CA PHE A 629 -5.79 -23.87 -28.94
C PHE A 629 -4.55 -24.73 -29.15
N GLU A 630 -3.90 -24.67 -30.32
CA GLU A 630 -2.73 -25.47 -30.65
C GLU A 630 -1.43 -24.66 -30.60
N HIS A 631 -1.43 -23.41 -31.05
CA HIS A 631 -0.20 -22.62 -31.19
C HIS A 631 -0.43 -21.11 -31.26
N GLN A 632 0.62 -20.34 -30.98
CA GLN A 632 0.61 -18.90 -31.21
C GLN A 632 0.70 -18.60 -32.71
N VAL A 633 -0.05 -17.60 -33.18
CA VAL A 633 -0.18 -17.28 -34.60
C VAL A 633 0.59 -16.02 -34.94
N SER A 634 1.43 -16.08 -35.98
CA SER A 634 2.20 -14.93 -36.50
C SER A 634 1.78 -14.65 -37.94
N ARG A 635 1.40 -13.40 -38.23
CA ARG A 635 0.90 -12.99 -39.55
C ARG A 635 1.66 -11.78 -40.08
N CYS A 636 1.61 -11.59 -41.40
CA CYS A 636 2.14 -10.40 -42.08
C CYS A 636 3.61 -10.11 -41.72
N ASP A 637 4.47 -11.12 -41.87
CA ASP A 637 5.91 -11.07 -41.51
C ASP A 637 6.16 -10.74 -40.03
N GLY A 638 5.27 -11.22 -39.15
CA GLY A 638 5.35 -11.03 -37.71
C GLY A 638 5.01 -9.62 -37.25
N LYS A 639 4.28 -8.85 -38.05
CA LYS A 639 3.68 -7.57 -37.63
C LYS A 639 2.49 -7.79 -36.70
N ILE A 640 1.81 -8.92 -36.81
CA ILE A 640 0.70 -9.33 -35.95
C ILE A 640 1.11 -10.64 -35.27
N ILE A 641 1.00 -10.69 -33.95
CA ILE A 641 1.23 -11.89 -33.15
C ILE A 641 0.06 -12.09 -32.21
N ILE A 642 -0.62 -13.24 -32.33
CA ILE A 642 -1.73 -13.64 -31.47
C ILE A 642 -1.19 -14.70 -30.51
N ILE A 643 -1.27 -14.43 -29.22
CA ILE A 643 -0.60 -15.22 -28.18
C ILE A 643 -1.55 -15.99 -27.28
N ASP A 644 -2.86 -15.77 -27.42
CA ASP A 644 -3.83 -16.55 -26.66
C ASP A 644 -3.95 -17.95 -27.25
N THR A 645 -3.72 -18.94 -26.40
CA THR A 645 -3.82 -20.36 -26.73
C THR A 645 -4.84 -21.09 -25.87
N GLY A 646 -5.71 -20.36 -25.16
CA GLY A 646 -6.69 -20.95 -24.24
C GLY A 646 -6.01 -21.66 -23.07
N ILE A 647 -5.05 -20.99 -22.41
CA ILE A 647 -4.18 -21.55 -21.36
C ILE A 647 -4.98 -22.09 -20.17
N SER A 648 -6.11 -21.45 -19.84
CA SER A 648 -6.99 -21.87 -18.75
C SER A 648 -7.57 -23.26 -18.99
N LYS A 649 -7.68 -24.07 -17.92
CA LYS A 649 -8.44 -25.33 -17.94
C LYS A 649 -9.88 -25.17 -18.43
N ALA A 650 -10.47 -23.98 -18.31
CA ALA A 650 -11.82 -23.70 -18.81
C ALA A 650 -11.92 -23.86 -20.34
N TYR A 651 -10.80 -23.70 -21.07
CA TYR A 651 -10.71 -23.93 -22.51
C TYR A 651 -9.97 -25.22 -22.86
N GLY A 652 -8.92 -25.57 -22.12
CA GLY A 652 -8.14 -26.80 -22.34
C GLY A 652 -7.14 -26.74 -23.49
N GLY A 653 -6.73 -25.53 -23.90
CA GLY A 653 -5.68 -25.35 -24.91
C GLY A 653 -4.27 -25.52 -24.35
N VAL A 654 -3.27 -25.28 -25.18
CA VAL A 654 -1.86 -25.48 -24.81
C VAL A 654 -1.33 -24.40 -23.87
N LEU A 655 -0.44 -24.80 -22.96
CA LEU A 655 0.34 -23.86 -22.13
C LEU A 655 1.36 -23.16 -23.02
N SER A 656 1.29 -21.83 -23.15
CA SER A 656 2.20 -21.06 -24.01
C SER A 656 2.62 -19.73 -23.39
N ALA A 657 3.78 -19.24 -23.80
CA ALA A 657 4.27 -17.91 -23.48
C ALA A 657 5.11 -17.39 -24.66
N LEU A 658 4.89 -16.15 -25.07
CA LEU A 658 5.72 -15.49 -26.08
C LEU A 658 6.98 -14.95 -25.41
N SER A 659 8.17 -15.37 -25.85
CA SER A 659 9.44 -14.78 -25.42
C SER A 659 10.11 -14.02 -26.55
N ILE A 660 10.46 -12.76 -26.30
CA ILE A 660 11.11 -11.86 -27.25
C ILE A 660 12.46 -11.45 -26.65
N THR A 661 13.54 -11.83 -27.33
CA THR A 661 14.89 -11.29 -27.04
C THR A 661 15.24 -10.28 -28.12
N TYR A 662 15.34 -9.02 -27.73
CA TYR A 662 15.75 -7.93 -28.62
C TYR A 662 17.20 -7.58 -28.35
N THR A 663 18.03 -7.60 -29.39
CA THR A 663 19.44 -7.19 -29.32
C THR A 663 19.70 -6.07 -30.31
N LEU A 664 20.22 -4.95 -29.81
CA LEU A 664 20.73 -3.83 -30.60
C LEU A 664 22.26 -3.87 -30.59
N THR A 665 22.85 -4.00 -31.77
CA THR A 665 24.31 -4.01 -31.93
C THR A 665 24.76 -2.70 -32.57
N PRO A 666 25.63 -1.92 -31.91
CA PRO A 666 26.23 -0.75 -32.54
C PRO A 666 27.02 -1.19 -33.77
N HIS A 667 26.75 -0.58 -34.93
CA HIS A 667 27.66 -0.70 -36.05
C HIS A 667 28.95 0.05 -35.69
N ALA A 668 30.09 -0.64 -35.71
CA ALA A 668 31.40 0.02 -35.55
C ALA A 668 31.50 1.18 -36.56
N PRO A 669 32.06 2.34 -36.17
CA PRO A 669 32.24 3.43 -37.11
C PRO A 669 33.09 2.93 -38.28
N SER A 670 32.55 3.04 -39.48
CA SER A 670 33.32 2.95 -40.72
C SER A 670 34.54 3.86 -40.56
N ARG A 671 35.74 3.36 -40.89
CA ARG A 671 37.03 4.08 -40.84
C ARG A 671 37.11 5.24 -41.85
N PHE A 672 36.22 6.22 -41.72
CA PHE A 672 36.29 7.50 -42.40
C PHE A 672 35.99 8.58 -41.37
N LEU A 673 37.05 9.06 -40.73
CA LEU A 673 37.28 10.43 -40.23
C LEU A 673 38.47 10.39 -39.25
N ALA A 674 39.64 10.02 -39.78
CA ALA A 674 40.92 10.37 -39.18
C ALA A 674 41.48 11.57 -39.99
N ALA A 675 40.90 12.75 -39.78
CA ALA A 675 41.49 14.01 -40.23
C ALA A 675 40.71 15.19 -39.61
N SER A 676 41.00 15.51 -38.34
CA SER A 676 41.10 16.89 -37.80
C SER A 676 41.13 16.85 -36.27
N ASN A 677 42.18 16.25 -35.71
CA ASN A 677 42.65 16.68 -34.39
C ASN A 677 43.46 17.96 -34.61
N GLU A 678 42.81 19.10 -34.49
CA GLU A 678 43.50 20.33 -34.13
C GLU A 678 42.54 21.28 -33.39
N LEU A 679 42.95 21.59 -32.16
CA LEU A 679 42.72 22.83 -31.41
C LEU A 679 41.50 22.96 -30.47
N CYS A 680 41.89 23.02 -29.18
CA CYS A 680 41.43 23.95 -28.14
C CYS A 680 40.40 23.50 -27.08
N SER A 681 40.97 23.12 -25.93
CA SER A 681 40.81 23.69 -24.57
C SER A 681 39.44 23.81 -23.90
N PRO A 682 39.34 23.49 -22.59
CA PRO A 682 38.12 23.67 -21.79
C PRO A 682 38.00 25.12 -21.31
N TYR A 683 36.81 25.72 -21.40
CA TYR A 683 36.18 26.67 -20.47
C TYR A 683 34.96 27.34 -21.13
N ALA A 684 33.89 27.49 -20.35
CA ALA A 684 32.89 28.57 -20.34
C ALA A 684 31.41 28.18 -20.56
N TYR A 685 30.66 28.45 -19.47
CA TYR A 685 29.22 28.56 -19.21
C TYR A 685 28.36 27.30 -19.07
#